data_AF-A0A954UKL7-F1
#
_entry.id   AF-A0A954UKL7-F1
#
_cell.length_a   1.000
_cell.length_b   1.000
_cell.length_c   1.000
_cell.angle_alpha   90.00
_cell.angle_beta   90.00
_cell.angle_gamma   90.00
#
_symmetry.space_group_name_H-M   'P 1'
#
loop_
_entity.id
_entity.type
_entity.pdbx_description
1 polymer ?
#
loop_
_entity_poly.entity_id
_entity_poly.type
_entity_poly.pdbx_seq_one_letter_code
_entity_poly.pdbx_strand_id
1 'polypeptide(L)'
;MRLRLFSLCIASLFAITAIPGLLFAQLPGTTLNTVFPPGAKQGASVDVTVSGDNIDVADRLLFSHPGITATIKTQTSEFLDPTPIAGAFEVKVAGDVPPGVYEARVAGAYGVSNSRAFVIGAGEEAMDNNAIRTLETAQELPVGATVNGRIEASQTDYYKLTLKKGQRVLASCAAQRIDSRLDPVLTVHTTDGAQLGINHDYSGLDAFLDFTAPADGDFLLAVRDFLFAGGAEHIYRLNVHAQPHIDFVLPNSIPAGATAEVTVYGRNLPGGKPSPIQSADGSTLEMLAVSVKAPTDGETATGDYVYLPSTELVGFEHRHAGLVIPLFVSRAPSVAVESGDNDEPTGATVINAPTEVSGQFFPENDVDYFQFEAKQSEVYWIEVISHRLGLESDPNLVVYRVDKDAQGAEQVKEVAYVDDPGDRNARVATDFDTSTDDPSYRLAVPADGVYRLRIADQFGSTRSDPRIQYRLVVRKESPDFNVVVQTKELKVANANQVPVYAPQIRKGDIVPITVSLQRLDGFTGDVKVTAEGLPASVACPAVTLGSNQTAATLMLVAAESAEPWTGAVKVVAEAEIDGKSVKHTAPVANVVWGTANRTQTPATFRLTRDIMLSVTGEEAPATVTVGDAPVHDTSLGGKLELPIKVARRAGHADDLKLTAVDAANEFKPADVTVAKDKQDGNLTIDVKANTKPGRYTFYLRSDTKVKYAGKQELITAADAAQKKLDEVVKSTADDAKAKTDAANKAKSEAAAAAGEFTKADAATKAAQAAQQAAAQKAEAAKQAVEKAKAENKGDDAVKAAEEAATQATAALAEADKALATANAALAEATQKRDATAKAQTDADAALKQAQELAKRATDAKKKADTDLANLQKANAAKDVNFAVYSNPIVLNIAAAPINVSTEATADLKPDGKVSVPVKIEKLYGFDDALDITIGLPNGVGGISVGKLQIAKGSAEGMLEFSANAKPTAGDHVVKILAKGKFNNVNIESSTQITLKVSAPEPAK
;
A
#
# COMPACT_ATOMS: atom_id res chain seq x y z
N MET A 1 -46.01 -12.14 -15.99
CA MET A 1 -45.95 -13.58 -15.63
C MET A 1 -44.70 -14.18 -16.28
N ARG A 2 -43.68 -14.46 -15.45
CA ARG A 2 -42.51 -15.35 -15.63
C ARG A 2 -41.55 -15.07 -16.82
N LEU A 3 -40.34 -14.53 -16.60
CA LEU A 3 -39.10 -15.09 -15.99
C LEU A 3 -38.22 -15.86 -17.00
N ARG A 4 -36.93 -15.48 -17.02
CA ARG A 4 -35.72 -16.14 -17.58
C ARG A 4 -35.30 -15.74 -19.00
N LEU A 5 -34.26 -14.90 -19.09
CA LEU A 5 -33.08 -15.08 -19.96
C LEU A 5 -32.05 -13.99 -19.63
N PHE A 6 -31.14 -14.27 -18.69
CA PHE A 6 -29.89 -13.53 -18.48
C PHE A 6 -28.83 -14.58 -18.16
N SER A 7 -28.08 -14.97 -19.19
CA SER A 7 -26.79 -15.65 -19.12
C SER A 7 -26.37 -15.96 -20.55
N LEU A 8 -25.62 -15.05 -21.17
CA LEU A 8 -24.54 -15.36 -22.11
C LEU A 8 -23.89 -14.05 -22.57
N CYS A 9 -22.56 -14.11 -22.71
CA CYS A 9 -21.69 -13.14 -23.39
C CYS A 9 -21.25 -11.90 -22.58
N ILE A 10 -20.42 -12.12 -21.56
CA ILE A 10 -19.27 -11.23 -21.30
C ILE A 10 -18.01 -12.06 -21.58
N ALA A 11 -17.61 -12.09 -22.84
CA ALA A 11 -16.31 -12.54 -23.29
C ALA A 11 -15.78 -11.48 -24.26
N SER A 12 -15.59 -10.27 -23.73
CA SER A 12 -15.01 -9.15 -24.48
C SER A 12 -13.54 -9.04 -24.10
N LEU A 13 -12.71 -9.61 -24.97
CA LEU A 13 -11.35 -9.20 -25.33
C LEU A 13 -10.72 -8.11 -24.44
N PHE A 14 -10.08 -8.52 -23.32
CA PHE A 14 -9.04 -7.72 -22.69
C PHE A 14 -7.79 -7.77 -23.58
N ALA A 15 -7.72 -6.86 -24.56
CA ALA A 15 -6.45 -6.55 -25.21
C ALA A 15 -5.61 -5.77 -24.18
N ILE A 16 -4.79 -6.50 -23.42
CA ILE A 16 -3.74 -5.94 -22.59
C ILE A 16 -2.78 -5.20 -23.52
N THR A 17 -2.95 -3.90 -23.70
CA THR A 17 -1.90 -3.04 -24.24
C THR A 17 -0.83 -2.92 -23.15
N ALA A 18 0.07 -3.90 -23.14
CA ALA A 18 1.31 -3.80 -22.39
C ALA A 18 2.11 -2.63 -22.98
N ILE A 19 2.08 -1.49 -22.31
CA ILE A 19 3.10 -0.45 -22.51
C ILE A 19 4.42 -1.13 -22.10
N PRO A 20 5.43 -1.24 -22.99
CA PRO A 20 6.71 -1.79 -22.63
C PRO A 20 7.43 -0.77 -21.75
N GLY A 21 7.09 -0.75 -20.47
CA GLY A 21 8.05 -0.31 -19.47
C GLY A 21 9.29 -1.16 -19.65
N LEU A 22 10.47 -0.53 -19.66
CA LEU A 22 11.75 -1.23 -19.58
C LEU A 22 11.80 -1.99 -18.25
N LEU A 23 11.16 -3.16 -18.21
CA LEU A 23 11.15 -4.07 -17.09
C LEU A 23 12.54 -4.72 -17.03
N PHE A 24 13.38 -4.24 -16.12
CA PHE A 24 14.37 -5.13 -15.54
C PHE A 24 13.57 -6.21 -14.82
N ALA A 25 13.58 -7.42 -15.37
CA ALA A 25 12.94 -8.55 -14.71
C ALA A 25 13.65 -8.74 -13.37
N GLN A 26 13.05 -8.31 -12.26
CA GLN A 26 13.44 -8.70 -10.92
C GLN A 26 12.65 -9.93 -10.51
N LEU A 27 12.97 -10.51 -9.34
CA LEU A 27 12.07 -11.47 -8.75
C LEU A 27 10.68 -10.84 -8.55
N PRO A 28 9.60 -11.57 -8.84
CA PRO A 28 8.27 -11.00 -8.85
C PRO A 28 7.86 -10.54 -7.45
N GLY A 29 7.07 -9.47 -7.42
CA GLY A 29 6.33 -8.99 -6.27
C GLY A 29 4.93 -8.61 -6.70
N THR A 30 3.99 -8.65 -5.76
CA THR A 30 2.60 -8.25 -6.03
C THR A 30 2.47 -6.74 -5.94
N THR A 31 1.89 -6.09 -6.95
CA THR A 31 1.57 -4.66 -6.91
C THR A 31 0.07 -4.47 -7.10
N LEU A 32 -0.47 -3.41 -6.50
CA LEU A 32 -1.89 -3.04 -6.60
C LEU A 32 -1.98 -1.63 -7.16
N ASN A 33 -2.45 -1.51 -8.40
CA ASN A 33 -2.59 -0.24 -9.09
C ASN A 33 -4.00 0.33 -8.93
N THR A 34 -5.03 -0.49 -9.03
CA THR A 34 -6.43 -0.04 -8.91
C THR A 34 -7.30 -0.99 -8.11
N VAL A 35 -8.29 -0.42 -7.42
CA VAL A 35 -9.41 -1.10 -6.76
C VAL A 35 -10.68 -0.43 -7.27
N PHE A 36 -11.54 -1.17 -7.96
CA PHE A 36 -12.73 -0.61 -8.59
C PHE A 36 -13.98 -1.47 -8.36
N PRO A 37 -15.10 -0.88 -7.88
CA PRO A 37 -15.25 0.50 -7.44
C PRO A 37 -14.30 0.86 -6.27
N PRO A 38 -13.92 2.15 -6.11
CA PRO A 38 -13.00 2.60 -5.05
C PRO A 38 -13.65 2.62 -3.66
N GLY A 39 -14.80 1.97 -3.47
CA GLY A 39 -15.43 1.84 -2.18
C GLY A 39 -16.87 1.37 -2.26
N ALA A 40 -17.57 1.45 -1.13
CA ALA A 40 -18.90 0.93 -0.95
C ALA A 40 -19.69 1.70 0.12
N LYS A 41 -20.98 1.37 0.25
CA LYS A 41 -21.82 1.77 1.37
C LYS A 41 -21.59 0.87 2.57
N GLN A 42 -21.65 1.43 3.78
CA GLN A 42 -21.70 0.67 5.03
C GLN A 42 -22.85 -0.37 5.02
N GLY A 43 -22.57 -1.59 5.47
CA GLY A 43 -23.57 -2.68 5.49
C GLY A 43 -23.84 -3.35 4.13
N ALA A 44 -23.16 -2.95 3.06
CA ALA A 44 -23.39 -3.48 1.72
C ALA A 44 -22.38 -4.59 1.31
N SER A 45 -22.76 -5.35 0.28
CA SER A 45 -21.84 -6.20 -0.49
C SER A 45 -21.63 -5.60 -1.87
N VAL A 46 -20.41 -5.61 -2.38
CA VAL A 46 -20.07 -5.08 -3.70
C VAL A 46 -19.06 -5.99 -4.42
N ASP A 47 -19.24 -6.15 -5.72
CA ASP A 47 -18.25 -6.80 -6.57
C ASP A 47 -17.10 -5.82 -6.86
N VAL A 48 -15.89 -6.19 -6.47
CA VAL A 48 -14.68 -5.38 -6.65
C VAL A 48 -13.72 -6.09 -7.59
N THR A 49 -13.21 -5.35 -8.57
CA THR A 49 -12.12 -5.78 -9.45
C THR A 49 -10.86 -5.00 -9.09
N VAL A 50 -9.73 -5.69 -9.01
CA VAL A 50 -8.42 -5.10 -8.77
C VAL A 50 -7.48 -5.36 -9.93
N SER A 51 -6.52 -4.46 -10.14
CA SER A 51 -5.48 -4.61 -11.16
C SER A 51 -4.11 -4.20 -10.64
N GLY A 52 -3.06 -4.73 -11.28
CA GLY A 52 -1.67 -4.54 -10.90
C GLY A 52 -0.83 -5.71 -11.44
N ASP A 53 0.40 -5.83 -10.97
CA ASP A 53 1.29 -6.92 -11.34
C ASP A 53 1.09 -8.12 -10.43
N ASN A 54 1.08 -9.32 -11.03
CA ASN A 54 0.94 -10.60 -10.34
C ASN A 54 -0.34 -10.77 -9.51
N ILE A 55 -1.41 -10.06 -9.86
CA ILE A 55 -2.74 -10.21 -9.25
C ILE A 55 -3.35 -11.61 -9.49
N ASP A 56 -2.93 -12.29 -10.56
CA ASP A 56 -3.42 -13.62 -10.92
C ASP A 56 -2.97 -14.74 -9.98
N VAL A 57 -1.96 -14.47 -9.13
CA VAL A 57 -1.52 -15.37 -8.06
C VAL A 57 -1.92 -14.86 -6.67
N ALA A 58 -2.75 -13.81 -6.61
CA ALA A 58 -3.35 -13.33 -5.37
C ALA A 58 -4.54 -14.21 -4.99
N ASP A 59 -4.63 -14.56 -3.71
CA ASP A 59 -5.70 -15.39 -3.16
C ASP A 59 -6.62 -14.64 -2.19
N ARG A 60 -6.22 -13.43 -1.79
CA ARG A 60 -6.95 -12.60 -0.81
C ARG A 60 -6.83 -11.11 -1.08
N LEU A 61 -7.90 -10.40 -0.73
CA LEU A 61 -7.97 -8.95 -0.64
C LEU A 61 -8.15 -8.59 0.84
N LEU A 62 -7.22 -7.84 1.38
CA LEU A 62 -7.09 -7.46 2.78
C LEU A 62 -7.46 -5.99 2.96
N PHE A 63 -8.07 -5.67 4.10
CA PHE A 63 -8.41 -4.30 4.48
C PHE A 63 -7.84 -3.91 5.84
N SER A 64 -7.63 -2.62 6.07
CA SER A 64 -7.19 -2.10 7.37
C SER A 64 -8.23 -2.22 8.49
N HIS A 65 -9.50 -2.52 8.16
CA HIS A 65 -10.57 -2.71 9.13
C HIS A 65 -11.16 -4.13 9.04
N PRO A 66 -11.25 -4.87 10.17
CA PRO A 66 -11.70 -6.27 10.17
C PRO A 66 -13.17 -6.45 9.77
N GLY A 67 -13.99 -5.40 9.89
CA GLY A 67 -15.38 -5.38 9.41
C GLY A 67 -15.53 -5.28 7.89
N ILE A 68 -14.43 -5.17 7.13
CA ILE A 68 -14.42 -5.21 5.68
C ILE A 68 -13.74 -6.52 5.25
N THR A 69 -14.50 -7.41 4.62
CA THR A 69 -14.03 -8.75 4.26
C THR A 69 -14.19 -8.97 2.76
N ALA A 70 -13.36 -9.83 2.18
CA ALA A 70 -13.43 -10.18 0.76
C ALA A 70 -13.44 -11.69 0.55
N THR A 71 -14.22 -12.15 -0.42
CA THR A 71 -14.19 -13.52 -0.92
C THR A 71 -13.86 -13.50 -2.41
N ILE A 72 -12.88 -14.29 -2.84
CA ILE A 72 -12.53 -14.36 -4.27
C ILE A 72 -13.73 -14.92 -5.07
N LYS A 73 -14.06 -14.27 -6.18
CA LYS A 73 -15.11 -14.76 -7.08
C LYS A 73 -14.58 -15.93 -7.88
N THR A 74 -15.45 -16.88 -8.18
CA THR A 74 -15.12 -18.06 -8.99
C THR A 74 -15.93 -18.10 -10.26
N GLN A 75 -15.36 -18.69 -11.30
CA GLN A 75 -16.03 -19.01 -12.55
C GLN A 75 -16.33 -20.51 -12.59
N THR A 76 -17.53 -20.87 -13.04
CA THR A 76 -17.97 -22.25 -13.19
C THR A 76 -17.63 -22.80 -14.57
N SER A 77 -17.22 -24.07 -14.63
CA SER A 77 -17.01 -24.83 -15.87
C SER A 77 -17.97 -26.02 -15.92
N GLU A 78 -18.35 -26.45 -17.12
CA GLU A 78 -19.19 -27.65 -17.31
C GLU A 78 -18.45 -28.93 -16.85
N PHE A 79 -17.11 -28.95 -16.92
CA PHE A 79 -16.30 -30.15 -16.72
C PHE A 79 -15.23 -30.04 -15.62
N LEU A 80 -15.07 -28.86 -15.02
CA LEU A 80 -14.04 -28.59 -14.02
C LEU A 80 -14.65 -27.97 -12.77
N ASP A 81 -13.96 -28.16 -11.65
CA ASP A 81 -14.28 -27.49 -10.40
C ASP A 81 -14.23 -25.96 -10.58
N PRO A 82 -15.04 -25.19 -9.83
CA PRO A 82 -14.99 -23.73 -9.89
C PRO A 82 -13.58 -23.19 -9.64
N THR A 83 -13.10 -22.32 -10.53
CA THR A 83 -11.76 -21.72 -10.44
C THR A 83 -11.86 -20.25 -10.06
N PRO A 84 -10.90 -19.69 -9.31
CA PRO A 84 -10.85 -18.26 -9.03
C PRO A 84 -10.82 -17.40 -10.31
N ILE A 85 -11.49 -16.26 -10.28
CA ILE A 85 -11.38 -15.20 -11.29
C ILE A 85 -10.32 -14.23 -10.78
N ALA A 86 -9.18 -14.15 -11.48
CA ALA A 86 -8.06 -13.29 -11.11
C ALA A 86 -8.52 -11.85 -10.87
N GLY A 87 -8.19 -11.31 -9.70
CA GLY A 87 -8.50 -9.93 -9.34
C GLY A 87 -9.98 -9.62 -9.08
N ALA A 88 -10.89 -10.60 -9.04
CA ALA A 88 -12.30 -10.34 -8.78
C ALA A 88 -12.73 -10.86 -7.40
N PHE A 89 -13.33 -9.99 -6.59
CA PHE A 89 -13.72 -10.26 -5.21
C PHE A 89 -15.16 -9.80 -4.95
N GLU A 90 -15.90 -10.54 -4.13
CA GLU A 90 -17.08 -10.01 -3.43
C GLU A 90 -16.60 -9.41 -2.11
N VAL A 91 -16.73 -8.10 -1.94
CA VAL A 91 -16.38 -7.38 -0.71
C VAL A 91 -17.64 -7.14 0.11
N LYS A 92 -17.60 -7.47 1.41
CA LYS A 92 -18.68 -7.26 2.37
C LYS A 92 -18.25 -6.27 3.44
N VAL A 93 -19.04 -5.24 3.63
CA VAL A 93 -18.83 -4.18 4.63
C VAL A 93 -19.85 -4.37 5.75
N ALA A 94 -19.38 -4.55 6.98
CA ALA A 94 -20.28 -4.65 8.13
C ALA A 94 -21.01 -3.33 8.39
N GLY A 95 -22.22 -3.43 8.97
CA GLY A 95 -23.12 -2.30 9.21
C GLY A 95 -22.66 -1.34 10.29
N ASP A 96 -21.59 -1.63 11.01
CA ASP A 96 -20.98 -0.83 12.08
C ASP A 96 -19.62 -0.23 11.69
N VAL A 97 -19.11 -0.52 10.48
CA VAL A 97 -17.90 0.09 9.92
C VAL A 97 -18.14 1.59 9.69
N PRO A 98 -17.46 2.49 10.41
CA PRO A 98 -17.67 3.92 10.24
C PRO A 98 -17.42 4.40 8.80
N PRO A 99 -18.13 5.43 8.30
CA PRO A 99 -17.71 6.10 7.08
C PRO A 99 -16.31 6.69 7.22
N GLY A 100 -15.49 6.51 6.18
CA GLY A 100 -14.08 6.88 6.17
C GLY A 100 -13.29 6.21 5.05
N VAL A 101 -11.99 6.48 5.00
CA VAL A 101 -11.05 5.88 4.04
C VAL A 101 -10.29 4.73 4.71
N TYR A 102 -10.27 3.56 4.06
CA TYR A 102 -9.57 2.37 4.52
C TYR A 102 -8.49 1.95 3.51
N GLU A 103 -7.51 1.16 3.95
CA GLU A 103 -6.51 0.61 3.05
C GLU A 103 -7.01 -0.73 2.49
N ALA A 104 -6.82 -0.95 1.20
CA ALA A 104 -6.99 -2.22 0.50
C ALA A 104 -5.63 -2.72 -0.02
N ARG A 105 -5.37 -4.02 0.13
CA ARG A 105 -4.14 -4.70 -0.32
C ARG A 105 -4.47 -6.08 -0.86
N VAL A 106 -3.84 -6.52 -1.92
CA VAL A 106 -3.90 -7.93 -2.32
C VAL A 106 -2.72 -8.69 -1.72
N ALA A 107 -2.89 -9.98 -1.51
CA ALA A 107 -1.78 -10.85 -1.14
C ALA A 107 -1.92 -12.24 -1.78
N GLY A 108 -0.80 -12.91 -1.95
CA GLY A 108 -0.73 -14.25 -2.51
C GLY A 108 0.69 -14.82 -2.50
N ALA A 109 1.00 -15.65 -3.50
CA ALA A 109 2.28 -16.34 -3.60
C ALA A 109 3.50 -15.40 -3.63
N TYR A 110 3.35 -14.22 -4.23
CA TYR A 110 4.39 -13.19 -4.35
C TYR A 110 4.21 -12.04 -3.36
N GLY A 111 3.78 -12.38 -2.15
CA GLY A 111 3.70 -11.44 -1.04
C GLY A 111 2.47 -10.53 -1.09
N VAL A 112 2.51 -9.49 -0.25
CA VAL A 112 1.46 -8.48 -0.11
C VAL A 112 1.80 -7.24 -0.95
N SER A 113 0.77 -6.59 -1.52
CA SER A 113 0.95 -5.38 -2.30
C SER A 113 1.11 -4.11 -1.46
N ASN A 114 1.45 -3.03 -2.15
CA ASN A 114 1.21 -1.67 -1.69
C ASN A 114 -0.29 -1.45 -1.40
N SER A 115 -0.62 -0.37 -0.69
CA SER A 115 -2.01 0.00 -0.38
C SER A 115 -2.65 0.82 -1.50
N ARG A 116 -3.98 0.73 -1.55
CA ARG A 116 -4.89 1.67 -2.22
C ARG A 116 -6.04 2.04 -1.29
N ALA A 117 -6.57 3.26 -1.43
CA ALA A 117 -7.78 3.69 -0.74
C ALA A 117 -9.00 2.84 -1.11
N PHE A 118 -9.84 2.59 -0.11
CA PHE A 118 -11.18 2.05 -0.25
C PHE A 118 -12.12 2.81 0.68
N VAL A 119 -13.06 3.57 0.12
CA VAL A 119 -13.88 4.51 0.89
C VAL A 119 -15.20 3.85 1.33
N ILE A 120 -15.57 4.00 2.59
CA ILE A 120 -16.89 3.62 3.10
C ILE A 120 -17.75 4.87 3.25
N GLY A 121 -18.89 4.88 2.56
CA GLY A 121 -19.87 5.96 2.59
C GLY A 121 -21.19 5.53 3.23
N ALA A 122 -22.06 6.51 3.49
CA ALA A 122 -23.43 6.29 3.96
C ALA A 122 -24.48 6.41 2.84
N GLY A 123 -24.13 7.03 1.71
CA GLY A 123 -25.01 7.25 0.56
C GLY A 123 -25.33 5.98 -0.21
N GLU A 124 -26.37 6.04 -1.04
CA GLU A 124 -26.62 4.97 -2.02
C GLU A 124 -25.54 5.03 -3.11
N GLU A 125 -24.94 3.88 -3.42
CA GLU A 125 -23.89 3.79 -4.44
C GLU A 125 -24.48 3.51 -5.82
N ALA A 126 -23.97 4.20 -6.83
CA ALA A 126 -24.20 3.94 -8.23
C ALA A 126 -22.86 3.78 -8.96
N MET A 127 -22.90 3.04 -10.06
CA MET A 127 -21.79 2.98 -11.02
C MET A 127 -22.06 3.96 -12.15
N ASP A 128 -21.00 4.60 -12.63
CA ASP A 128 -20.98 5.19 -13.97
C ASP A 128 -21.32 4.09 -15.00
N ASN A 129 -22.26 4.37 -15.90
CA ASN A 129 -22.71 3.42 -16.93
C ASN A 129 -21.79 3.36 -18.18
N ASN A 130 -20.70 4.13 -18.18
CA ASN A 130 -19.68 4.26 -19.23
C ASN A 130 -20.19 4.75 -20.60
N ALA A 131 -21.41 5.30 -20.67
CA ALA A 131 -22.04 5.81 -21.89
C ALA A 131 -22.40 7.31 -21.81
N ILE A 132 -21.94 8.01 -20.77
CA ILE A 132 -22.34 9.38 -20.41
C ILE A 132 -21.47 10.49 -21.03
N ARG A 133 -20.96 10.29 -22.23
CA ARG A 133 -19.92 11.16 -22.82
C ARG A 133 -20.43 12.43 -23.52
N THR A 134 -21.74 12.65 -23.53
CA THR A 134 -22.41 13.78 -24.20
C THR A 134 -23.54 14.33 -23.33
N LEU A 135 -23.99 15.54 -23.64
CA LEU A 135 -25.13 16.16 -22.93
C LEU A 135 -26.40 15.30 -23.03
N GLU A 136 -26.62 14.66 -24.19
CA GLU A 136 -27.81 13.85 -24.48
C GLU A 136 -27.78 12.48 -23.80
N THR A 137 -26.60 11.95 -23.51
CA THR A 137 -26.43 10.63 -22.88
C THR A 137 -26.20 10.69 -21.38
N ALA A 138 -26.37 11.87 -20.77
CA ALA A 138 -26.13 12.08 -19.35
C ALA A 138 -26.92 11.11 -18.45
N GLN A 139 -26.24 10.53 -17.45
CA GLN A 139 -26.84 9.60 -16.50
C GLN A 139 -27.61 10.35 -15.41
N GLU A 140 -28.82 9.90 -15.10
CA GLU A 140 -29.58 10.45 -13.97
C GLU A 140 -28.82 10.22 -12.66
N LEU A 141 -28.62 11.30 -11.91
CA LEU A 141 -27.98 11.28 -10.61
C LEU A 141 -28.91 11.88 -9.55
N PRO A 142 -29.55 11.04 -8.73
CA PRO A 142 -30.36 11.53 -7.61
C PRO A 142 -29.49 12.28 -6.58
N VAL A 143 -30.02 13.38 -6.02
CA VAL A 143 -29.38 14.06 -4.89
C VAL A 143 -29.33 13.11 -3.70
N GLY A 144 -28.15 12.97 -3.10
CA GLY A 144 -27.83 12.05 -2.01
C GLY A 144 -27.16 10.74 -2.45
N ALA A 145 -27.03 10.51 -3.75
CA ALA A 145 -26.31 9.35 -4.28
C ALA A 145 -24.81 9.63 -4.47
N THR A 146 -24.06 8.54 -4.45
CA THR A 146 -22.61 8.50 -4.67
C THR A 146 -22.32 7.71 -5.93
N VAL A 147 -21.64 8.30 -6.91
CA VAL A 147 -21.25 7.61 -8.14
C VAL A 147 -19.78 7.23 -8.08
N ASN A 148 -19.49 5.97 -8.40
CA ASN A 148 -18.14 5.47 -8.62
C ASN A 148 -17.89 5.43 -10.13
N GLY A 149 -16.99 6.30 -10.60
CA GLY A 149 -16.72 6.50 -12.03
C GLY A 149 -15.26 6.30 -12.41
N ARG A 150 -15.03 6.20 -13.72
CA ARG A 150 -13.70 6.13 -14.33
C ARG A 150 -13.72 6.87 -15.66
N ILE A 151 -12.86 7.86 -15.80
CA ILE A 151 -12.83 8.67 -17.01
C ILE A 151 -11.86 8.08 -18.06
N GLU A 152 -12.27 8.14 -19.32
CA GLU A 152 -11.41 7.82 -20.46
C GLU A 152 -10.74 9.10 -20.98
N ALA A 153 -9.58 8.96 -21.62
CA ALA A 153 -8.83 10.12 -22.11
C ALA A 153 -9.66 10.93 -23.12
N SER A 154 -9.55 12.25 -23.05
CA SER A 154 -10.30 13.21 -23.88
C SER A 154 -11.82 13.12 -23.77
N GLN A 155 -12.35 12.50 -22.71
CA GLN A 155 -13.78 12.42 -22.45
C GLN A 155 -14.23 13.36 -21.33
N THR A 156 -15.53 13.56 -21.23
CA THR A 156 -16.21 14.26 -20.14
C THR A 156 -17.44 13.44 -19.79
N ASP A 157 -17.65 13.18 -18.51
CA ASP A 157 -18.78 12.41 -18.00
C ASP A 157 -19.88 13.36 -17.54
N TYR A 158 -21.08 13.20 -18.10
CA TYR A 158 -22.23 14.06 -17.81
C TYR A 158 -23.27 13.34 -16.95
N TYR A 159 -23.69 14.01 -15.88
CA TYR A 159 -24.73 13.58 -14.96
C TYR A 159 -25.89 14.58 -15.00
N LYS A 160 -27.12 14.07 -15.05
CA LYS A 160 -28.34 14.88 -15.05
C LYS A 160 -28.90 14.99 -13.64
N LEU A 161 -29.03 16.23 -13.16
CA LEU A 161 -29.60 16.59 -11.86
C LEU A 161 -30.93 17.31 -12.08
N THR A 162 -32.03 16.75 -11.55
CA THR A 162 -33.33 17.44 -11.55
C THR A 162 -33.50 18.22 -10.24
N LEU A 163 -33.52 19.54 -10.33
CA LEU A 163 -33.51 20.45 -9.18
C LEU A 163 -34.69 21.44 -9.21
N LYS A 164 -35.05 21.95 -8.03
CA LYS A 164 -36.03 23.04 -7.85
C LYS A 164 -35.33 24.38 -7.76
N LYS A 165 -35.99 25.46 -8.20
CA LYS A 165 -35.47 26.82 -8.06
C LYS A 165 -35.14 27.10 -6.59
N GLY A 166 -33.92 27.58 -6.34
CA GLY A 166 -33.40 27.86 -5.01
C GLY A 166 -32.93 26.63 -4.23
N GLN A 167 -33.06 25.41 -4.78
CA GLN A 167 -32.47 24.22 -4.20
C GLN A 167 -30.95 24.29 -4.35
N ARG A 168 -30.26 24.28 -3.22
CA ARG A 168 -28.79 24.23 -3.13
C ARG A 168 -28.33 22.77 -3.03
N VAL A 169 -27.29 22.43 -3.78
CA VAL A 169 -26.60 21.13 -3.74
C VAL A 169 -25.10 21.35 -3.70
N LEU A 170 -24.41 20.48 -2.97
CA LEU A 170 -22.96 20.41 -2.93
C LEU A 170 -22.52 19.19 -3.74
N ALA A 171 -21.61 19.38 -4.69
CA ALA A 171 -21.00 18.33 -5.47
C ALA A 171 -19.52 18.20 -5.09
N SER A 172 -19.14 17.08 -4.49
CA SER A 172 -17.75 16.77 -4.13
C SER A 172 -17.25 15.61 -4.98
N CYS A 173 -16.14 15.82 -5.68
CA CYS A 173 -15.48 14.80 -6.49
C CYS A 173 -14.16 14.40 -5.86
N ALA A 174 -14.15 13.24 -5.19
CA ALA A 174 -12.92 12.69 -4.62
C ALA A 174 -12.15 11.93 -5.70
N ALA A 175 -10.88 12.29 -5.89
CA ALA A 175 -9.94 11.66 -6.82
C ALA A 175 -8.56 11.47 -6.17
N GLN A 176 -7.84 12.55 -5.88
CA GLN A 176 -6.52 12.52 -5.25
C GLN A 176 -6.58 11.83 -3.88
N ARG A 177 -7.58 12.17 -3.04
CA ARG A 177 -7.73 11.53 -1.71
C ARG A 177 -8.01 10.02 -1.77
N ILE A 178 -8.44 9.52 -2.93
CA ILE A 178 -8.71 8.10 -3.18
C ILE A 178 -7.67 7.45 -4.10
N ASP A 179 -6.44 7.98 -4.11
CA ASP A 179 -5.30 7.48 -4.89
C ASP A 179 -5.51 7.53 -6.42
N SER A 180 -6.40 8.37 -6.94
CA SER A 180 -6.54 8.51 -8.39
C SER A 180 -5.46 9.41 -9.00
N ARG A 181 -5.16 9.20 -10.28
CA ARG A 181 -4.40 10.14 -11.13
C ARG A 181 -5.27 11.24 -11.74
N LEU A 182 -6.59 11.16 -11.58
CA LEU A 182 -7.50 12.18 -12.07
C LEU A 182 -7.27 13.49 -11.33
N ASP A 183 -7.15 14.56 -12.09
CA ASP A 183 -7.26 15.95 -11.63
C ASP A 183 -8.66 16.46 -12.03
N PRO A 184 -9.69 16.28 -11.18
CA PRO A 184 -11.07 16.50 -11.57
C PRO A 184 -11.41 17.99 -11.70
N VAL A 185 -12.08 18.33 -12.80
CA VAL A 185 -12.80 19.60 -12.97
C VAL A 185 -14.30 19.30 -12.96
N LEU A 186 -15.03 19.98 -12.07
CA LEU A 186 -16.49 19.97 -12.05
C LEU A 186 -17.03 21.20 -12.75
N THR A 187 -17.97 21.00 -13.67
CA THR A 187 -18.77 22.08 -14.26
C THR A 187 -20.25 21.77 -14.20
N VAL A 188 -21.08 22.79 -13.95
CA VAL A 188 -22.54 22.66 -14.07
C VAL A 188 -23.00 23.44 -15.29
N HIS A 189 -23.85 22.83 -16.10
CA HIS A 189 -24.42 23.41 -17.31
C HIS A 189 -25.94 23.37 -17.26
N THR A 190 -26.56 24.26 -18.03
CA THR A 190 -27.93 24.09 -18.51
C THR A 190 -28.01 22.94 -19.54
N THR A 191 -29.21 22.46 -19.85
CA THR A 191 -29.42 21.38 -20.85
C THR A 191 -29.10 21.77 -22.29
N ASP A 192 -28.96 23.07 -22.60
CA ASP A 192 -28.46 23.60 -23.87
C ASP A 192 -26.93 23.86 -23.86
N GLY A 193 -26.24 23.54 -22.77
CA GLY A 193 -24.77 23.53 -22.68
C GLY A 193 -24.14 24.79 -22.09
N ALA A 194 -24.90 25.84 -21.74
CA ALA A 194 -24.35 27.03 -21.10
C ALA A 194 -23.84 26.70 -19.68
N GLN A 195 -22.56 27.02 -19.43
CA GLN A 195 -21.92 26.79 -18.12
C GLN A 195 -22.45 27.79 -17.08
N LEU A 196 -22.89 27.27 -15.94
CA LEU A 196 -23.40 28.00 -14.79
C LEU A 196 -22.41 28.05 -13.63
N GLY A 197 -21.46 27.11 -13.57
CA GLY A 197 -20.45 27.06 -12.52
C GLY A 197 -19.29 26.13 -12.90
N ILE A 198 -18.14 26.36 -12.29
CA ILE A 198 -16.92 25.56 -12.44
C ILE A 198 -16.15 25.55 -11.13
N ASN A 199 -15.55 24.41 -10.79
CA ASN A 199 -14.56 24.32 -9.74
C ASN A 199 -13.54 23.20 -10.04
N HIS A 200 -12.29 23.43 -9.65
CA HIS A 200 -11.21 22.45 -9.52
C HIS A 200 -10.30 22.87 -8.36
N ASP A 201 -9.41 21.99 -7.92
CA ASP A 201 -8.39 22.24 -6.91
C ASP A 201 -8.94 22.84 -5.59
N TYR A 202 -10.08 22.34 -5.11
CA TYR A 202 -10.68 22.83 -3.86
C TYR A 202 -9.95 22.30 -2.63
N SER A 203 -9.54 21.04 -2.65
CA SER A 203 -8.82 20.38 -1.56
C SER A 203 -7.71 19.52 -2.15
N GLY A 204 -6.50 20.08 -2.22
CA GLY A 204 -5.49 19.55 -3.14
C GLY A 204 -6.05 19.61 -4.56
N LEU A 205 -6.01 18.50 -5.31
CA LEU A 205 -6.57 18.41 -6.67
C LEU A 205 -8.08 18.08 -6.68
N ASP A 206 -8.69 17.75 -5.55
CA ASP A 206 -10.09 17.35 -5.52
C ASP A 206 -11.03 18.55 -5.71
N ALA A 207 -12.04 18.40 -6.57
CA ALA A 207 -13.01 19.44 -6.88
C ALA A 207 -14.22 19.43 -5.93
N PHE A 208 -14.73 20.62 -5.63
CA PHE A 208 -15.94 20.83 -4.84
C PHE A 208 -16.75 22.01 -5.39
N LEU A 209 -18.02 21.79 -5.72
CA LEU A 209 -18.89 22.81 -6.28
C LEU A 209 -20.14 23.01 -5.43
N ASP A 210 -20.40 24.25 -5.05
CA ASP A 210 -21.63 24.69 -4.39
C ASP A 210 -22.57 25.34 -5.42
N PHE A 211 -23.71 24.72 -5.69
CA PHE A 211 -24.62 25.15 -6.74
C PHE A 211 -26.04 25.35 -6.22
N THR A 212 -26.59 26.55 -6.46
CA THR A 212 -28.01 26.85 -6.23
C THR A 212 -28.74 26.97 -7.56
N ALA A 213 -29.74 26.12 -7.77
CA ALA A 213 -30.47 26.08 -9.03
C ALA A 213 -31.24 27.39 -9.30
N PRO A 214 -31.01 28.09 -10.43
CA PRO A 214 -31.67 29.37 -10.72
C PRO A 214 -33.14 29.22 -11.15
N ALA A 215 -33.56 28.02 -11.55
CA ALA A 215 -34.90 27.68 -12.01
C ALA A 215 -35.21 26.20 -11.70
N ASP A 216 -36.49 25.83 -11.76
CA ASP A 216 -36.92 24.43 -11.79
C ASP A 216 -36.47 23.80 -13.11
N GLY A 217 -35.84 22.63 -13.05
CA GLY A 217 -35.50 21.89 -14.27
C GLY A 217 -34.34 20.92 -14.09
N ASP A 218 -33.88 20.43 -15.25
CA ASP A 218 -32.71 19.58 -15.35
C ASP A 218 -31.45 20.42 -15.57
N PHE A 219 -30.37 20.04 -14.88
CA PHE A 219 -29.03 20.60 -15.00
C PHE A 219 -28.05 19.47 -15.27
N LEU A 220 -26.94 19.77 -15.95
CA LEU A 220 -25.91 18.79 -16.30
C LEU A 220 -24.65 19.08 -15.49
N LEU A 221 -24.31 18.18 -14.57
CA LEU A 221 -23.04 18.19 -13.86
C LEU A 221 -22.03 17.35 -14.65
N ALA A 222 -20.93 17.96 -15.03
CA ALA A 222 -19.88 17.32 -15.82
C ALA A 222 -18.62 17.12 -14.98
N VAL A 223 -17.97 15.96 -15.18
CA VAL A 223 -16.66 15.62 -14.62
C VAL A 223 -15.69 15.43 -15.78
N ARG A 224 -14.55 16.11 -15.74
CA ARG A 224 -13.43 15.86 -16.67
C ARG A 224 -12.09 15.93 -15.96
N ASP A 225 -11.06 15.38 -16.58
CA ASP A 225 -9.69 15.66 -16.16
C ASP A 225 -9.27 17.08 -16.62
N PHE A 226 -8.50 17.79 -15.79
CA PHE A 226 -8.02 19.14 -16.08
C PHE A 226 -7.23 19.21 -17.40
N LEU A 227 -6.37 18.21 -17.64
CA LEU A 227 -5.55 18.04 -18.84
C LEU A 227 -6.16 17.08 -19.86
N PHE A 228 -7.41 16.65 -19.66
CA PHE A 228 -8.09 15.65 -20.49
C PHE A 228 -7.38 14.28 -20.53
N ALA A 229 -6.61 13.94 -19.49
CA ALA A 229 -6.08 12.60 -19.27
C ALA A 229 -7.21 11.60 -18.90
N GLY A 230 -6.90 10.31 -18.89
CA GLY A 230 -7.87 9.27 -18.55
C GLY A 230 -7.29 7.85 -18.66
N GLY A 231 -8.04 6.87 -18.16
CA GLY A 231 -7.66 5.45 -18.16
C GLY A 231 -8.03 4.73 -16.87
N ALA A 232 -7.52 3.50 -16.70
CA ALA A 232 -7.89 2.65 -15.57
C ALA A 232 -7.64 3.26 -14.18
N GLU A 233 -6.66 4.16 -14.09
CA GLU A 233 -6.15 4.83 -12.88
C GLU A 233 -6.82 6.20 -12.61
N HIS A 234 -7.69 6.67 -13.52
CA HIS A 234 -8.41 7.95 -13.42
C HIS A 234 -9.84 7.70 -12.95
N ILE A 235 -9.96 7.22 -11.71
CA ILE A 235 -11.21 6.89 -11.05
C ILE A 235 -11.67 8.08 -10.20
N TYR A 236 -12.96 8.20 -9.98
CA TYR A 236 -13.51 9.23 -9.10
C TYR A 236 -14.67 8.70 -8.30
N ARG A 237 -14.93 9.38 -7.18
CA ARG A 237 -16.16 9.20 -6.41
C ARG A 237 -16.88 10.53 -6.27
N LEU A 238 -17.97 10.67 -7.03
CA LEU A 238 -18.78 11.88 -7.10
C LEU A 238 -19.95 11.78 -6.13
N ASN A 239 -20.02 12.70 -5.18
CA ASN A 239 -21.15 12.83 -4.25
C ASN A 239 -21.89 14.13 -4.55
N VAL A 240 -23.19 14.05 -4.86
CA VAL A 240 -24.05 15.23 -4.97
C VAL A 240 -25.03 15.19 -3.81
N HIS A 241 -24.92 16.11 -2.86
CA HIS A 241 -25.65 16.02 -1.59
C HIS A 241 -26.05 17.38 -1.00
N ALA A 242 -26.86 17.32 0.05
CA ALA A 242 -27.12 18.43 0.96
C ALA A 242 -26.57 18.16 2.38
N GLN A 243 -25.66 17.18 2.51
CA GLN A 243 -24.96 16.91 3.77
C GLN A 243 -24.04 18.06 4.18
N PRO A 244 -23.66 18.14 5.47
CA PRO A 244 -22.71 19.13 5.95
C PRO A 244 -21.34 19.04 5.26
N HIS A 245 -20.70 20.18 5.02
CA HIS A 245 -19.33 20.30 4.54
C HIS A 245 -18.57 21.27 5.44
N ILE A 246 -17.35 20.89 5.84
CA ILE A 246 -16.46 21.75 6.62
C ILE A 246 -15.50 22.42 5.64
N ASP A 247 -15.43 23.74 5.72
CA ASP A 247 -14.54 24.56 4.93
C ASP A 247 -13.21 24.79 5.66
N PHE A 248 -13.28 25.17 6.94
CA PHE A 248 -12.11 25.34 7.81
C PHE A 248 -12.54 25.38 9.29
N VAL A 249 -11.57 25.38 10.21
CA VAL A 249 -11.80 25.39 11.67
C VAL A 249 -10.87 26.41 12.33
N LEU A 250 -11.37 27.16 13.32
CA LEU A 250 -10.56 28.12 14.10
C LEU A 250 -10.82 27.98 15.62
N PRO A 251 -9.78 27.84 16.46
CA PRO A 251 -8.41 27.53 16.06
C PRO A 251 -8.33 26.13 15.41
N ASN A 252 -7.41 25.95 14.46
CA ASN A 252 -7.18 24.65 13.81
C ASN A 252 -6.24 23.73 14.60
N SER A 253 -5.77 24.17 15.79
CA SER A 253 -4.95 23.37 16.68
C SER A 253 -5.35 23.53 18.15
N ILE A 254 -5.04 22.52 18.96
CA ILE A 254 -5.32 22.49 20.40
C ILE A 254 -4.10 21.92 21.14
N PRO A 255 -3.67 22.48 22.28
CA PRO A 255 -2.58 21.91 23.08
C PRO A 255 -2.88 20.47 23.50
N ALA A 256 -1.85 19.62 23.54
CA ALA A 256 -1.99 18.21 23.87
C ALA A 256 -2.75 18.00 25.20
N GLY A 257 -3.75 17.13 25.18
CA GLY A 257 -4.62 16.82 26.33
C GLY A 257 -5.59 17.92 26.77
N ALA A 258 -5.51 19.12 26.20
CA ALA A 258 -6.39 20.23 26.54
C ALA A 258 -7.78 20.07 25.93
N THR A 259 -8.76 20.78 26.51
CA THR A 259 -10.09 20.97 25.91
C THR A 259 -10.22 22.42 25.52
N ALA A 260 -10.59 22.68 24.27
CA ALA A 260 -10.81 24.02 23.74
C ALA A 260 -12.13 24.06 22.96
N GLU A 261 -12.75 25.23 22.94
CA GLU A 261 -13.83 25.50 22.00
C GLU A 261 -13.20 25.87 20.65
N VAL A 262 -13.64 25.19 19.60
CA VAL A 262 -13.29 25.51 18.21
C VAL A 262 -14.53 25.93 17.47
N THR A 263 -14.39 26.87 16.55
CA THR A 263 -15.44 27.30 15.64
C THR A 263 -15.23 26.61 14.31
N VAL A 264 -16.17 25.76 13.93
CA VAL A 264 -16.22 25.09 12.63
C VAL A 264 -16.93 26.01 11.65
N TYR A 265 -16.29 26.32 10.52
CA TYR A 265 -16.88 27.07 9.43
C TYR A 265 -17.18 26.14 8.26
N GLY A 266 -18.34 26.28 7.64
CA GLY A 266 -18.77 25.33 6.63
C GLY A 266 -20.11 25.64 5.98
N ARG A 267 -20.68 24.62 5.33
CA ARG A 267 -21.97 24.67 4.65
C ARG A 267 -22.88 23.57 5.19
N ASN A 268 -24.16 23.87 5.39
CA ASN A 268 -25.16 22.92 5.90
C ASN A 268 -24.75 22.28 7.26
N LEU A 269 -24.09 23.03 8.14
CA LEU A 269 -23.68 22.56 9.46
C LEU A 269 -24.90 22.31 10.34
N PRO A 270 -25.05 21.12 10.96
CA PRO A 270 -26.18 20.84 11.84
C PRO A 270 -26.17 21.76 13.06
N GLY A 271 -27.14 22.67 13.14
CA GLY A 271 -27.20 23.68 14.21
C GLY A 271 -26.25 24.87 14.00
N GLY A 272 -25.64 25.00 12.82
CA GLY A 272 -24.83 26.16 12.45
C GLY A 272 -25.64 27.45 12.38
N LYS A 273 -24.93 28.58 12.54
CA LYS A 273 -25.48 29.93 12.40
C LYS A 273 -24.78 30.65 11.25
N PRO A 274 -25.41 31.60 10.56
CA PRO A 274 -24.74 32.39 9.52
C PRO A 274 -23.43 33.01 10.03
N SER A 275 -22.37 32.87 9.25
CA SER A 275 -21.06 33.49 9.48
C SER A 275 -20.99 34.86 8.81
N PRO A 276 -20.27 35.84 9.39
CA PRO A 276 -19.91 37.07 8.69
C PRO A 276 -18.86 36.82 7.60
N ILE A 277 -18.18 35.68 7.62
CA ILE A 277 -17.18 35.27 6.62
C ILE A 277 -17.88 34.61 5.43
N GLN A 278 -17.52 35.04 4.21
CA GLN A 278 -17.95 34.43 2.95
C GLN A 278 -16.84 33.52 2.41
N SER A 279 -17.19 32.44 1.72
CA SER A 279 -16.23 31.64 0.95
C SER A 279 -15.72 32.41 -0.26
N ALA A 280 -14.63 31.92 -0.86
CA ALA A 280 -14.03 32.50 -2.08
C ALA A 280 -15.01 32.57 -3.27
N ASP A 281 -16.03 31.71 -3.30
CA ASP A 281 -17.11 31.72 -4.30
C ASP A 281 -18.23 32.74 -4.00
N GLY A 282 -18.12 33.51 -2.92
CA GLY A 282 -19.09 34.50 -2.46
C GLY A 282 -20.26 33.93 -1.64
N SER A 283 -20.30 32.63 -1.38
CA SER A 283 -21.36 32.01 -0.57
C SER A 283 -21.22 32.37 0.90
N THR A 284 -22.35 32.58 1.58
CA THR A 284 -22.36 32.76 3.04
C THR A 284 -22.08 31.42 3.72
N LEU A 285 -21.07 31.37 4.56
CA LEU A 285 -20.76 30.21 5.39
C LEU A 285 -21.62 30.18 6.65
N GLU A 286 -21.67 29.02 7.28
CA GLU A 286 -22.20 28.82 8.63
C GLU A 286 -21.04 28.62 9.60
N MET A 287 -21.25 28.96 10.87
CA MET A 287 -20.34 28.71 11.97
C MET A 287 -21.01 27.87 13.07
N LEU A 288 -20.25 26.96 13.67
CA LEU A 288 -20.67 26.12 14.78
C LEU A 288 -19.56 26.02 15.83
N ALA A 289 -19.84 26.45 17.06
CA ALA A 289 -18.93 26.26 18.18
C ALA A 289 -19.01 24.81 18.70
N VAL A 290 -17.86 24.15 18.83
CA VAL A 290 -17.71 22.76 19.25
C VAL A 290 -16.64 22.66 20.33
N SER A 291 -16.96 22.05 21.46
CA SER A 291 -15.97 21.74 22.51
C SER A 291 -15.20 20.47 22.13
N VAL A 292 -13.90 20.60 21.90
CA VAL A 292 -13.03 19.50 21.47
C VAL A 292 -11.93 19.25 22.48
N LYS A 293 -11.69 17.98 22.81
CA LYS A 293 -10.56 17.54 23.61
C LYS A 293 -9.47 16.95 22.70
N ALA A 294 -8.28 17.53 22.76
CA ALA A 294 -7.11 16.99 22.07
C ALA A 294 -6.60 15.72 22.76
N PRO A 295 -6.04 14.76 22.01
CA PRO A 295 -5.36 13.62 22.60
C PRO A 295 -4.09 14.07 23.36
N THR A 296 -3.65 13.28 24.35
CA THR A 296 -2.37 13.52 25.05
C THR A 296 -1.19 13.04 24.21
N ASP A 297 -1.41 11.97 23.45
CA ASP A 297 -0.39 11.28 22.66
C ASP A 297 -0.82 11.46 21.21
N GLY A 298 0.04 12.07 20.41
CA GLY A 298 -0.26 12.56 19.06
C GLY A 298 -0.54 11.48 18.02
N GLU A 299 -1.60 10.69 18.17
CA GLU A 299 -2.03 9.77 17.11
C GLU A 299 -2.37 10.56 15.86
N THR A 300 -1.61 10.36 14.80
CA THR A 300 -1.95 10.83 13.45
C THR A 300 -3.27 10.18 13.03
N ALA A 301 -4.26 11.03 12.71
CA ALA A 301 -5.44 10.62 11.97
C ALA A 301 -4.98 9.87 10.70
N THR A 302 -5.38 8.61 10.57
CA THR A 302 -5.04 7.79 9.41
C THR A 302 -6.19 7.70 8.44
N GLY A 303 -5.92 7.96 7.18
CA GLY A 303 -6.82 7.59 6.09
C GLY A 303 -6.66 8.46 4.84
N ASP A 304 -6.28 9.72 5.02
CA ASP A 304 -6.27 10.70 3.93
C ASP A 304 -4.92 10.77 3.22
N TYR A 305 -4.98 11.26 1.97
CA TYR A 305 -3.80 11.61 1.19
C TYR A 305 -2.92 12.57 1.98
N VAL A 306 -1.63 12.26 2.07
CA VAL A 306 -0.69 13.07 2.85
C VAL A 306 0.05 14.02 1.93
N TYR A 307 -0.16 15.30 2.15
CA TYR A 307 0.73 16.34 1.67
C TYR A 307 2.10 16.15 2.32
N LEU A 308 3.14 15.76 1.59
CA LEU A 308 4.44 15.36 2.18
C LEU A 308 5.01 16.36 3.21
N PRO A 309 4.94 17.69 2.99
CA PRO A 309 5.36 18.66 3.99
C PRO A 309 4.61 18.56 5.34
N SER A 310 3.38 18.04 5.36
CA SER A 310 2.57 17.89 6.57
C SER A 310 3.03 16.76 7.49
N THR A 311 4.02 15.95 7.08
CA THR A 311 4.58 14.82 7.87
C THR A 311 5.16 15.24 9.22
N GLU A 312 5.46 16.52 9.42
CA GLU A 312 5.93 17.08 10.70
C GLU A 312 4.79 17.43 11.67
N LEU A 313 3.55 17.43 11.20
CA LEU A 313 2.38 17.84 11.97
C LEU A 313 1.65 16.64 12.55
N VAL A 314 1.16 16.81 13.76
CA VAL A 314 0.34 15.82 14.45
C VAL A 314 -1.12 16.21 14.30
N GLY A 315 -1.86 15.53 13.43
CA GLY A 315 -3.30 15.73 13.20
C GLY A 315 -4.17 14.69 13.93
N PHE A 316 -5.38 15.07 14.36
CA PHE A 316 -6.39 14.19 14.93
C PHE A 316 -7.79 14.56 14.43
N GLU A 317 -8.73 13.62 14.54
CA GLU A 317 -10.14 13.84 14.17
C GLU A 317 -11.03 13.91 15.42
N HIS A 318 -11.98 14.83 15.42
CA HIS A 318 -13.07 14.87 16.38
C HIS A 318 -14.41 14.64 15.71
N ARG A 319 -15.24 13.72 16.24
CA ARG A 319 -16.58 13.45 15.71
C ARG A 319 -17.64 14.20 16.49
N HIS A 320 -18.44 15.04 15.81
CA HIS A 320 -19.52 15.82 16.41
C HIS A 320 -20.76 15.80 15.53
N ALA A 321 -21.87 15.23 16.03
CA ALA A 321 -23.16 15.19 15.31
C ALA A 321 -23.08 14.70 13.85
N GLY A 322 -22.20 13.73 13.56
CA GLY A 322 -21.97 13.20 12.21
C GLY A 322 -20.89 13.93 11.40
N LEU A 323 -20.40 15.07 11.87
CA LEU A 323 -19.21 15.74 11.33
C LEU A 323 -17.94 15.03 11.77
N VAL A 324 -16.94 15.00 10.88
CA VAL A 324 -15.55 14.65 11.20
C VAL A 324 -14.74 15.93 11.08
N ILE A 325 -14.28 16.47 12.20
CA ILE A 325 -13.58 17.75 12.29
C ILE A 325 -12.07 17.46 12.37
N PRO A 326 -11.28 17.76 11.33
CA PRO A 326 -9.83 17.61 11.35
C PRO A 326 -9.18 18.76 12.13
N LEU A 327 -8.26 18.44 13.03
CA LEU A 327 -7.55 19.38 13.90
C LEU A 327 -6.10 18.94 14.09
N PHE A 328 -5.25 19.83 14.61
CA PHE A 328 -3.86 19.53 14.95
C PHE A 328 -3.58 19.64 16.44
N VAL A 329 -2.57 18.92 16.90
CA VAL A 329 -1.98 19.17 18.22
C VAL A 329 -1.06 20.39 18.12
N SER A 330 -1.22 21.34 19.04
CA SER A 330 -0.38 22.54 19.09
C SER A 330 1.06 22.22 19.49
N ARG A 331 2.02 22.98 18.94
CA ARG A 331 3.44 22.91 19.31
C ARG A 331 3.79 23.87 20.46
N ALA A 332 2.81 24.60 20.98
CA ALA A 332 2.94 25.52 22.10
C ALA A 332 1.93 25.16 23.21
N PRO A 333 2.15 25.61 24.46
CA PRO A 333 1.26 25.29 25.57
C PRO A 333 -0.08 26.05 25.54
N SER A 334 -0.22 27.04 24.66
CA SER A 334 -1.44 27.84 24.49
C SER A 334 -1.67 28.13 23.01
N VAL A 335 -2.95 28.25 22.64
CA VAL A 335 -3.37 28.64 21.29
C VAL A 335 -4.29 29.85 21.42
N ALA A 336 -4.03 30.88 20.63
CA ALA A 336 -4.89 32.03 20.40
C ALA A 336 -5.46 31.99 18.97
N VAL A 337 -6.51 32.76 18.74
CA VAL A 337 -7.00 33.08 17.39
C VAL A 337 -6.61 34.53 17.12
N GLU A 338 -6.23 34.85 15.89
CA GLU A 338 -5.92 36.24 15.51
C GLU A 338 -7.12 37.18 15.72
N SER A 339 -6.85 38.47 15.90
CA SER A 339 -7.90 39.47 16.07
C SER A 339 -8.54 39.93 14.76
N GLY A 340 -7.84 39.77 13.62
CA GLY A 340 -8.27 40.23 12.29
C GLY A 340 -8.24 41.74 12.11
N ASP A 341 -7.56 42.47 13.00
CA ASP A 341 -7.44 43.95 13.04
C ASP A 341 -5.95 44.34 13.25
N ASN A 342 -5.02 43.55 12.72
CA ASN A 342 -3.58 43.63 13.01
C ASN A 342 -2.72 43.84 11.76
N ASP A 343 -3.32 44.45 10.74
CA ASP A 343 -2.76 44.67 9.40
C ASP A 343 -1.62 45.71 9.38
N GLU A 344 -1.51 46.48 10.46
CA GLU A 344 -0.58 47.61 10.59
C GLU A 344 0.33 47.44 11.82
N PRO A 345 1.59 47.90 11.77
CA PRO A 345 2.53 47.77 12.89
C PRO A 345 2.02 48.33 14.23
N THR A 346 1.18 49.38 14.19
CA THR A 346 0.59 50.00 15.38
C THR A 346 -0.58 49.20 15.96
N GLY A 347 -1.18 48.31 15.17
CA GLY A 347 -2.24 47.38 15.56
C GLY A 347 -1.73 46.00 15.95
N ALA A 348 -0.41 45.82 16.04
CA ALA A 348 0.21 44.51 16.30
C ALA A 348 -0.41 43.80 17.53
N THR A 349 -0.91 42.60 17.30
CA THR A 349 -1.53 41.77 18.35
C THR A 349 -0.49 41.39 19.40
N VAL A 350 -0.74 41.72 20.66
CA VAL A 350 0.15 41.34 21.76
C VAL A 350 -0.08 39.87 22.12
N ILE A 351 0.95 39.04 21.98
CA ILE A 351 0.91 37.61 22.25
C ILE A 351 1.77 37.24 23.46
N ASN A 352 1.32 36.25 24.22
CA ASN A 352 2.01 35.77 25.42
C ASN A 352 2.86 34.53 25.11
N ALA A 353 4.06 34.71 24.58
CA ALA A 353 4.95 33.60 24.25
C ALA A 353 5.43 32.84 25.52
N PRO A 354 5.46 31.49 25.54
CA PRO A 354 5.24 30.59 24.41
C PRO A 354 3.76 30.38 24.07
N THR A 355 3.40 30.59 22.80
CA THR A 355 2.04 30.48 22.29
C THR A 355 2.03 30.16 20.81
N GLU A 356 0.89 29.69 20.34
CA GLU A 356 0.57 29.52 18.94
C GLU A 356 -0.64 30.40 18.60
N VAL A 357 -0.67 30.99 17.41
CA VAL A 357 -1.81 31.76 16.91
C VAL A 357 -2.34 31.07 15.66
N SER A 358 -3.63 30.73 15.67
CA SER A 358 -4.36 30.31 14.49
C SER A 358 -4.88 31.55 13.77
N GLY A 359 -4.41 31.77 12.55
CA GLY A 359 -4.78 32.92 11.72
C GLY A 359 -5.09 32.53 10.29
N GLN A 360 -5.39 33.52 9.45
CA GLN A 360 -5.78 33.38 8.06
C GLN A 360 -5.08 34.48 7.24
N PHE A 361 -4.63 34.18 6.02
CA PHE A 361 -4.23 35.21 5.07
C PHE A 361 -5.47 35.71 4.35
N PHE A 362 -6.34 36.42 5.08
CA PHE A 362 -7.64 36.83 4.61
C PHE A 362 -8.09 38.14 5.26
N PRO A 363 -8.47 39.17 4.48
CA PRO A 363 -8.79 39.14 3.05
C PRO A 363 -7.57 39.23 2.11
N GLU A 364 -7.79 39.55 0.82
CA GLU A 364 -6.69 39.78 -0.15
C GLU A 364 -5.66 40.79 0.39
N ASN A 365 -4.37 40.49 0.22
CA ASN A 365 -3.23 41.28 0.71
C ASN A 365 -3.16 41.47 2.23
N ASP A 366 -3.77 40.57 2.99
CA ASP A 366 -3.67 40.58 4.45
C ASP A 366 -2.23 40.39 4.96
N VAL A 367 -1.88 41.13 6.01
CA VAL A 367 -0.53 41.20 6.59
C VAL A 367 -0.62 41.28 8.10
N ASP A 368 -0.37 40.19 8.79
CA ASP A 368 -0.49 40.18 10.24
C ASP A 368 0.75 40.65 10.99
N TYR A 369 0.55 41.61 11.91
CA TYR A 369 1.54 41.98 12.91
C TYR A 369 1.24 41.39 14.28
N PHE A 370 2.26 40.80 14.90
CA PHE A 370 2.23 40.31 16.28
C PHE A 370 3.37 40.91 17.09
N GLN A 371 3.26 40.99 18.41
CA GLN A 371 4.38 41.38 19.26
C GLN A 371 4.40 40.66 20.61
N PHE A 372 5.60 40.39 21.12
CA PHE A 372 5.81 39.77 22.42
C PHE A 372 7.05 40.34 23.10
N GLU A 373 7.09 40.24 24.43
CA GLU A 373 8.27 40.58 25.22
C GLU A 373 9.21 39.36 25.32
N ALA A 374 10.52 39.60 25.18
CA ALA A 374 11.54 38.57 25.32
C ALA A 374 12.74 39.10 26.12
N LYS A 375 13.41 38.21 26.86
CA LYS A 375 14.59 38.57 27.67
C LYS A 375 15.88 38.14 27.00
N GLN A 376 16.93 38.91 27.19
CA GLN A 376 18.28 38.65 26.70
C GLN A 376 18.70 37.22 27.03
N SER A 377 19.34 36.56 26.07
CA SER A 377 19.81 35.16 26.16
C SER A 377 18.72 34.09 26.14
N GLU A 378 17.43 34.46 26.17
CA GLU A 378 16.39 33.50 25.84
C GLU A 378 16.47 33.13 24.37
N VAL A 379 16.04 31.90 24.05
CA VAL A 379 15.94 31.44 22.67
C VAL A 379 14.49 31.10 22.38
N TYR A 380 13.99 31.67 21.29
CA TYR A 380 12.67 31.36 20.74
C TYR A 380 12.82 30.70 19.37
N TRP A 381 12.04 29.66 19.14
CA TRP A 381 11.81 29.10 17.83
C TRP A 381 10.49 29.67 17.30
N ILE A 382 10.56 30.34 16.15
CA ILE A 382 9.44 31.03 15.51
C ILE A 382 9.18 30.35 14.18
N GLU A 383 7.96 29.85 13.97
CA GLU A 383 7.56 29.17 12.74
C GLU A 383 6.23 29.71 12.26
N VAL A 384 6.05 29.80 10.95
CA VAL A 384 4.73 29.92 10.33
C VAL A 384 4.43 28.60 9.65
N ILE A 385 3.27 28.02 9.95
CA ILE A 385 2.82 26.74 9.38
C ILE A 385 1.59 27.04 8.52
N SER A 386 1.73 27.05 7.20
CA SER A 386 0.62 27.23 6.27
C SER A 386 0.74 26.27 5.09
N HIS A 387 1.89 26.26 4.40
CA HIS A 387 2.18 25.31 3.34
C HIS A 387 2.14 23.86 3.87
N ARG A 388 2.70 23.58 5.06
CA ARG A 388 2.61 22.26 5.70
C ARG A 388 1.17 21.84 6.06
N LEU A 389 0.18 22.73 6.02
CA LEU A 389 -1.24 22.37 6.16
C LEU A 389 -1.86 21.83 4.85
N GLY A 390 -1.09 21.77 3.76
CA GLY A 390 -1.57 21.38 2.43
C GLY A 390 -2.14 22.55 1.62
N LEU A 391 -1.78 23.78 2.00
CA LEU A 391 -2.23 25.01 1.35
C LEU A 391 -1.17 25.51 0.38
N GLU A 392 -1.59 26.23 -0.66
CA GLU A 392 -0.68 26.78 -1.68
C GLU A 392 -0.05 28.13 -1.30
N SER A 393 -0.18 28.54 -0.03
CA SER A 393 0.42 29.76 0.52
C SER A 393 1.94 29.70 0.50
N ASP A 394 2.58 30.85 0.32
CA ASP A 394 4.03 31.04 0.43
C ASP A 394 4.29 32.14 1.48
N PRO A 395 4.22 31.80 2.78
CA PRO A 395 4.35 32.77 3.85
C PRO A 395 5.79 33.30 4.00
N ASN A 396 5.95 34.62 4.19
CA ASN A 396 7.19 35.21 4.71
C ASN A 396 7.02 35.68 6.15
N LEU A 397 8.14 35.68 6.88
CA LEU A 397 8.25 36.14 8.26
C LEU A 397 9.32 37.22 8.37
N VAL A 398 8.97 38.35 8.97
CA VAL A 398 9.94 39.39 9.38
C VAL A 398 9.94 39.53 10.88
N VAL A 399 11.12 39.43 11.49
CA VAL A 399 11.32 39.64 12.92
C VAL A 399 11.98 41.00 13.13
N TYR A 400 11.31 41.86 13.89
CA TYR A 400 11.82 43.16 14.28
C TYR A 400 12.08 43.21 15.79
N ARG A 401 13.10 43.97 16.19
CA ARG A 401 13.27 44.47 17.55
C ARG A 401 12.70 45.88 17.62
N VAL A 402 11.87 46.14 18.62
CA VAL A 402 11.27 47.45 18.87
C VAL A 402 11.99 48.09 20.05
N ASP A 403 12.81 49.09 19.77
CA ASP A 403 13.41 49.97 20.77
C ASP A 403 12.54 51.22 20.97
N LYS A 404 12.74 51.95 22.06
CA LYS A 404 12.14 53.27 22.26
C LYS A 404 13.25 54.31 22.38
N ASP A 405 13.10 55.42 21.67
CA ASP A 405 14.01 56.56 21.85
C ASP A 405 13.74 57.33 23.15
N ALA A 406 14.54 58.37 23.41
CA ALA A 406 14.42 59.18 24.62
C ALA A 406 13.07 59.91 24.76
N GLN A 407 12.31 60.04 23.68
CA GLN A 407 10.99 60.65 23.61
C GLN A 407 9.87 59.60 23.67
N GLY A 408 10.22 58.31 23.71
CA GLY A 408 9.29 57.18 23.79
C GLY A 408 8.75 56.72 22.43
N ALA A 409 9.25 57.24 21.31
CA ALA A 409 8.83 56.79 19.98
C ALA A 409 9.51 55.47 19.61
N GLU A 410 8.78 54.60 18.92
CA GLU A 410 9.29 53.30 18.49
C GLU A 410 10.37 53.43 17.42
N GLN A 411 11.48 52.74 17.63
CA GLN A 411 12.55 52.55 16.65
C GLN A 411 12.60 51.06 16.33
N VAL A 412 12.16 50.71 15.13
CA VAL A 412 12.03 49.32 14.69
C VAL A 412 13.27 48.93 13.91
N LYS A 413 13.96 47.86 14.34
CA LYS A 413 15.12 47.30 13.65
C LYS A 413 14.81 45.88 13.19
N GLU A 414 14.97 45.60 11.90
CA GLU A 414 14.89 44.24 11.38
C GLU A 414 16.03 43.38 11.96
N VAL A 415 15.64 42.26 12.55
CA VAL A 415 16.51 41.21 13.07
C VAL A 415 16.69 40.11 12.04
N ALA A 416 15.61 39.74 11.34
CA ALA A 416 15.63 38.74 10.28
C ALA A 416 14.45 38.90 9.32
N TYR A 417 14.69 38.56 8.06
CA TYR A 417 13.67 38.23 7.04
C TYR A 417 13.85 36.75 6.71
N VAL A 418 12.77 35.98 6.74
CA VAL A 418 12.78 34.54 6.50
C VAL A 418 11.63 34.20 5.57
N ASP A 419 11.95 33.49 4.49
CA ASP A 419 11.02 33.04 3.45
C ASP A 419 10.85 31.53 3.62
N ASP A 420 11.95 30.82 3.39
CA ASP A 420 12.07 29.38 3.50
C ASP A 420 12.87 28.96 4.74
N PRO A 421 12.71 27.70 5.21
CA PRO A 421 13.62 27.13 6.18
C PRO A 421 15.01 26.95 5.55
N GLY A 422 16.07 27.20 6.33
CA GLY A 422 17.45 27.20 5.84
C GLY A 422 17.94 25.85 5.27
N ASP A 423 17.24 24.75 5.56
CA ASP A 423 17.55 23.40 5.08
C ASP A 423 16.67 22.94 3.90
N ARG A 424 15.75 23.79 3.39
CA ARG A 424 14.81 23.46 2.31
C ARG A 424 15.49 22.81 1.10
N ASN A 425 16.58 23.40 0.61
CA ASN A 425 17.32 22.92 -0.56
C ASN A 425 17.85 21.49 -0.42
N ALA A 426 18.08 21.01 0.81
CA ALA A 426 18.53 19.64 1.05
C ALA A 426 17.39 18.61 0.98
N ARG A 427 16.13 19.07 0.99
CA ARG A 427 14.92 18.24 0.99
C ARG A 427 14.28 18.12 -0.41
N VAL A 428 14.49 19.13 -1.27
CA VAL A 428 13.95 19.20 -2.64
C VAL A 428 14.45 18.05 -3.52
N ALA A 429 13.55 17.49 -4.33
CA ALA A 429 13.80 16.44 -5.32
C ALA A 429 14.46 15.17 -4.77
N THR A 430 14.25 14.90 -3.47
CA THR A 430 14.62 13.64 -2.82
C THR A 430 13.60 12.54 -3.12
N ASP A 431 13.84 11.31 -2.64
CA ASP A 431 12.85 10.22 -2.78
C ASP A 431 11.53 10.59 -2.09
N PHE A 432 11.59 11.40 -1.03
CA PHE A 432 10.45 11.78 -0.19
C PHE A 432 10.60 13.25 0.17
N ASP A 433 10.16 14.09 -0.76
CA ASP A 433 10.36 15.53 -0.71
C ASP A 433 9.45 16.18 0.34
N THR A 434 10.03 16.45 1.52
CA THR A 434 9.38 17.19 2.61
C THR A 434 9.83 18.65 2.66
N SER A 435 10.30 19.20 1.53
CA SER A 435 10.59 20.63 1.43
C SER A 435 9.32 21.45 1.66
N THR A 436 9.47 22.61 2.26
CA THR A 436 8.35 23.48 2.57
C THR A 436 8.73 24.94 2.40
N ASP A 437 7.76 25.75 2.00
CA ASP A 437 7.86 27.20 1.87
C ASP A 437 7.42 27.89 3.18
N ASP A 438 7.48 27.17 4.30
CA ASP A 438 7.07 27.65 5.62
C ASP A 438 8.28 28.21 6.38
N PRO A 439 8.34 29.50 6.74
CA PRO A 439 9.49 30.11 7.37
C PRO A 439 9.68 29.60 8.79
N SER A 440 10.94 29.35 9.16
CA SER A 440 11.34 29.01 10.52
C SER A 440 12.60 29.76 10.94
N TYR A 441 12.59 30.31 12.14
CA TYR A 441 13.67 31.15 12.65
C TYR A 441 14.00 30.87 14.12
N ARG A 442 15.30 30.72 14.39
CA ARG A 442 15.86 30.61 15.73
C ARG A 442 16.28 31.99 16.24
N LEU A 443 15.43 32.65 17.02
CA LEU A 443 15.73 33.93 17.65
C LEU A 443 16.51 33.72 18.94
N ALA A 444 17.83 33.89 18.90
CA ALA A 444 18.63 34.12 20.11
C ALA A 444 18.52 35.59 20.51
N VAL A 445 17.80 35.87 21.59
CA VAL A 445 17.37 37.23 21.97
C VAL A 445 18.60 38.07 22.36
N PRO A 446 19.00 39.09 21.57
CA PRO A 446 20.23 39.85 21.81
C PRO A 446 20.13 40.81 23.01
N ALA A 447 18.93 41.27 23.34
CA ALA A 447 18.64 42.19 24.44
C ALA A 447 17.18 42.07 24.87
N ASP A 448 16.91 42.39 26.15
CA ASP A 448 15.56 42.55 26.69
C ASP A 448 14.77 43.56 25.84
N GLY A 449 13.52 43.25 25.53
CA GLY A 449 12.65 44.18 24.84
C GLY A 449 11.46 43.54 24.16
N VAL A 450 10.79 44.36 23.35
CA VAL A 450 9.66 43.94 22.52
C VAL A 450 10.18 43.50 21.16
N TYR A 451 9.71 42.35 20.71
CA TYR A 451 9.93 41.85 19.37
C TYR A 451 8.60 41.84 18.62
N ARG A 452 8.60 42.40 17.41
CA ARG A 452 7.44 42.48 16.53
C ARG A 452 7.66 41.53 15.36
N LEU A 453 6.65 40.75 15.03
CA LEU A 453 6.61 39.81 13.93
C LEU A 453 5.67 40.39 12.86
N ARG A 454 6.05 40.26 11.60
CA ARG A 454 5.18 40.49 10.44
C ARG A 454 5.09 39.19 9.66
N ILE A 455 3.89 38.80 9.29
CA ILE A 455 3.63 37.63 8.46
C ILE A 455 2.80 38.06 7.26
N ALA A 456 3.07 37.52 6.08
CA ALA A 456 2.27 37.74 4.88
C ALA A 456 2.43 36.58 3.91
N ASP A 457 1.39 36.28 3.11
CA ASP A 457 1.50 35.38 1.96
C ASP A 457 2.06 36.14 0.74
N GLN A 458 3.11 35.62 0.10
CA GLN A 458 3.64 36.19 -1.14
C GLN A 458 2.64 36.14 -2.31
N PHE A 459 1.68 35.21 -2.26
CA PHE A 459 0.58 35.12 -3.23
C PHE A 459 -0.68 35.89 -2.82
N GLY A 460 -0.65 36.61 -1.70
CA GLY A 460 -1.82 37.27 -1.11
C GLY A 460 -2.53 38.28 -2.01
N SER A 461 -1.86 38.80 -3.05
CA SER A 461 -2.45 39.74 -4.04
C SER A 461 -3.34 39.09 -5.09
N THR A 462 -3.45 37.76 -5.11
CA THR A 462 -4.21 37.02 -6.13
C THR A 462 -5.31 36.15 -5.53
N ARG A 463 -5.44 36.15 -4.20
CA ARG A 463 -6.28 35.21 -3.45
C ARG A 463 -7.03 35.95 -2.36
N SER A 464 -8.32 35.66 -2.24
CA SER A 464 -9.19 36.15 -1.17
C SER A 464 -10.03 34.98 -0.69
N ASP A 465 -9.41 34.04 0.01
CA ASP A 465 -10.04 32.80 0.45
C ASP A 465 -9.77 32.56 1.94
N PRO A 466 -10.80 32.56 2.81
CA PRO A 466 -10.60 32.34 4.24
C PRO A 466 -10.04 30.95 4.56
N ARG A 467 -10.05 29.99 3.62
CA ARG A 467 -9.46 28.66 3.85
C ARG A 467 -7.93 28.69 3.89
N ILE A 468 -7.30 29.77 3.45
CA ILE A 468 -5.84 29.94 3.51
C ILE A 468 -5.44 30.32 4.95
N GLN A 469 -5.30 29.31 5.80
CA GLN A 469 -4.97 29.46 7.22
C GLN A 469 -3.46 29.37 7.48
N TYR A 470 -2.99 30.01 8.55
CA TYR A 470 -1.65 29.78 9.08
C TYR A 470 -1.67 29.50 10.58
N ARG A 471 -0.59 28.90 11.08
CA ARG A 471 -0.30 28.79 12.51
C ARG A 471 1.04 29.47 12.79
N LEU A 472 1.01 30.61 13.48
CA LEU A 472 2.23 31.25 14.00
C LEU A 472 2.59 30.56 15.30
N VAL A 473 3.73 29.88 15.35
CA VAL A 473 4.25 29.24 16.56
C VAL A 473 5.39 30.09 17.10
N VAL A 474 5.26 30.62 18.32
CA VAL A 474 6.35 31.30 19.05
C VAL A 474 6.59 30.54 20.34
N ARG A 475 7.63 29.72 20.39
CA ARG A 475 7.88 28.81 21.53
C ARG A 475 9.35 28.81 21.94
N LYS A 476 9.65 28.27 23.13
CA LYS A 476 11.04 27.96 23.51
C LYS A 476 11.55 26.78 22.68
N GLU A 477 12.86 26.67 22.57
CA GLU A 477 13.49 25.47 21.99
C GLU A 477 13.03 24.22 22.74
N SER A 478 12.60 23.22 21.99
CA SER A 478 12.14 21.92 22.48
C SER A 478 12.80 20.86 21.61
N PRO A 479 14.07 20.50 21.89
CA PRO A 479 14.80 19.48 21.16
C PRO A 479 13.97 18.19 21.04
N ASP A 480 13.82 17.69 19.81
CA ASP A 480 13.07 16.47 19.52
C ASP A 480 13.49 15.89 18.15
N PHE A 481 12.80 14.86 17.67
CA PHE A 481 13.01 14.29 16.36
C PHE A 481 11.73 13.70 15.77
N ASN A 482 11.61 13.76 14.44
CA ASN A 482 10.59 13.04 13.68
C ASN A 482 11.24 11.89 12.90
N VAL A 483 10.51 10.80 12.71
CA VAL A 483 11.00 9.62 11.99
C VAL A 483 9.97 9.16 10.96
N VAL A 484 10.41 8.79 9.77
CA VAL A 484 9.56 8.23 8.71
C VAL A 484 10.25 7.01 8.11
N VAL A 485 9.48 5.97 7.84
CA VAL A 485 9.95 4.80 7.10
C VAL A 485 9.66 4.96 5.62
N GLN A 486 10.63 4.66 4.77
CA GLN A 486 10.47 4.55 3.33
C GLN A 486 10.80 3.13 2.89
N THR A 487 9.83 2.45 2.31
CA THR A 487 10.06 1.19 1.61
C THR A 487 10.45 1.52 0.18
N LYS A 488 11.64 1.12 -0.26
CA LYS A 488 12.09 1.39 -1.62
C LYS A 488 12.85 0.24 -2.23
N GLU A 489 12.71 0.12 -3.54
CA GLU A 489 13.54 -0.77 -4.33
C GLU A 489 14.94 -0.16 -4.47
N LEU A 490 15.95 -0.81 -3.90
CA LEU A 490 17.31 -0.25 -3.91
C LEU A 490 18.02 -0.41 -5.27
N LYS A 491 17.52 -1.23 -6.21
CA LYS A 491 18.06 -1.33 -7.57
C LYS A 491 17.05 -0.82 -8.58
N VAL A 492 17.20 0.43 -8.98
CA VAL A 492 16.39 1.04 -10.04
C VAL A 492 17.19 1.25 -11.32
N ALA A 493 16.50 1.40 -12.45
CA ALA A 493 17.12 1.62 -13.76
C ALA A 493 17.84 2.97 -13.84
N ASN A 494 17.20 3.98 -13.24
CA ASN A 494 17.66 5.36 -13.16
C ASN A 494 17.68 5.73 -11.68
N ALA A 495 18.76 6.34 -11.19
CA ALA A 495 18.86 6.77 -9.79
C ALA A 495 17.77 7.79 -9.38
N ASN A 496 17.13 8.44 -10.35
CA ASN A 496 15.99 9.34 -10.11
C ASN A 496 14.62 8.63 -10.22
N GLN A 497 14.56 7.34 -10.53
CA GLN A 497 13.31 6.59 -10.58
C GLN A 497 12.85 6.23 -9.16
N VAL A 498 11.55 6.40 -8.89
CA VAL A 498 10.91 5.96 -7.65
C VAL A 498 9.74 5.04 -8.04
N PRO A 499 9.91 3.70 -8.00
CA PRO A 499 8.87 2.76 -8.36
C PRO A 499 7.89 2.53 -7.20
N VAL A 500 6.70 1.99 -7.51
CA VAL A 500 5.83 1.40 -6.50
C VAL A 500 6.50 0.13 -5.97
N TYR A 501 6.65 0.03 -4.65
CA TYR A 501 7.32 -1.09 -4.01
C TYR A 501 6.55 -1.52 -2.76
N ALA A 502 6.44 -2.83 -2.56
CA ALA A 502 5.88 -3.44 -1.36
C ALA A 502 6.94 -4.38 -0.75
N PRO A 503 7.25 -4.26 0.55
CA PRO A 503 8.29 -5.07 1.16
C PRO A 503 7.85 -6.53 1.26
N GLN A 504 8.62 -7.38 0.60
CA GLN A 504 8.46 -8.84 0.63
C GLN A 504 9.81 -9.49 0.92
N ILE A 505 9.80 -10.52 1.77
CA ILE A 505 11.01 -11.24 2.17
C ILE A 505 10.85 -12.74 1.84
N ARG A 506 11.90 -13.34 1.27
CA ARG A 506 11.98 -14.79 1.00
C ARG A 506 12.61 -15.53 2.17
N LYS A 507 12.51 -16.86 2.18
CA LYS A 507 13.21 -17.69 3.19
C LYS A 507 14.72 -17.50 3.05
N GLY A 508 15.39 -17.23 4.17
CA GLY A 508 16.82 -16.90 4.21
C GLY A 508 17.20 -15.54 3.60
N ASP A 509 16.23 -14.71 3.22
CA ASP A 509 16.48 -13.41 2.59
C ASP A 509 16.79 -12.31 3.61
N ILE A 510 17.41 -11.23 3.14
CA ILE A 510 17.67 -10.03 3.93
C ILE A 510 17.19 -8.82 3.14
N VAL A 511 16.21 -8.09 3.68
CA VAL A 511 15.58 -6.95 3.00
C VAL A 511 15.83 -5.66 3.77
N PRO A 512 16.39 -4.63 3.11
CA PRO A 512 16.60 -3.33 3.72
C PRO A 512 15.34 -2.47 3.74
N ILE A 513 15.16 -1.70 4.80
CA ILE A 513 14.14 -0.66 4.96
C ILE A 513 14.85 0.64 5.33
N THR A 514 14.56 1.72 4.59
CA THR A 514 15.14 3.02 4.88
C THR A 514 14.33 3.73 5.95
N VAL A 515 15.04 4.30 6.92
CA VAL A 515 14.49 5.16 7.95
C VAL A 515 15.11 6.54 7.77
N SER A 516 14.27 7.56 7.65
CA SER A 516 14.66 8.97 7.62
C SER A 516 14.35 9.60 8.97
N LEU A 517 15.31 10.35 9.49
CA LEU A 517 15.26 11.05 10.77
C LEU A 517 15.42 12.54 10.53
N GLN A 518 14.44 13.32 10.97
CA GLN A 518 14.55 14.75 11.07
C GLN A 518 14.83 15.14 12.51
N ARG A 519 15.89 15.91 12.73
CA ARG A 519 16.27 16.43 14.04
C ARG A 519 15.64 17.81 14.22
N LEU A 520 14.88 18.00 15.28
CA LEU A 520 14.17 19.24 15.57
C LEU A 520 14.94 20.07 16.61
N ASP A 521 14.89 21.39 16.47
CA ASP A 521 15.40 22.37 17.43
C ASP A 521 16.83 22.10 17.93
N GLY A 522 17.71 21.67 17.02
CA GLY A 522 19.12 21.41 17.35
C GLY A 522 19.38 20.12 18.12
N PHE A 523 18.42 19.18 18.19
CA PHE A 523 18.62 17.89 18.85
C PHE A 523 19.75 17.06 18.21
N THR A 524 20.82 16.84 18.97
CA THR A 524 22.00 16.07 18.54
C THR A 524 22.17 14.73 19.27
N GLY A 525 21.17 14.27 20.02
CA GLY A 525 21.26 13.00 20.75
C GLY A 525 21.21 11.77 19.84
N ASP A 526 21.64 10.63 20.37
CA ASP A 526 21.54 9.35 19.68
C ASP A 526 20.08 8.90 19.61
N VAL A 527 19.65 8.40 18.45
CA VAL A 527 18.30 7.86 18.24
C VAL A 527 18.40 6.38 17.91
N LYS A 528 17.85 5.53 18.77
CA LYS A 528 17.79 4.09 18.55
C LYS A 528 16.50 3.72 17.83
N VAL A 529 16.59 3.00 16.72
CA VAL A 529 15.44 2.57 15.92
C VAL A 529 15.30 1.04 15.96
N THR A 530 14.08 0.56 16.20
CA THR A 530 13.70 -0.85 16.31
C THR A 530 12.46 -1.15 15.49
N ALA A 531 12.23 -2.44 15.20
CA ALA A 531 10.97 -2.92 14.61
C ALA A 531 10.21 -3.79 15.62
N GLU A 532 8.90 -3.60 15.70
CA GLU A 532 7.97 -4.31 16.58
C GLU A 532 6.90 -5.05 15.74
N GLY A 533 6.36 -6.17 16.24
CA GLY A 533 5.31 -6.94 15.54
C GLY A 533 5.81 -7.95 14.50
N LEU A 534 7.12 -8.19 14.41
CA LEU A 534 7.70 -9.19 13.52
C LEU A 534 7.33 -10.63 13.95
N PRO A 535 7.13 -11.57 13.00
CA PRO A 535 7.02 -12.98 13.33
C PRO A 535 8.35 -13.51 13.87
N ALA A 536 8.32 -14.56 14.70
CA ALA A 536 9.53 -15.12 15.32
C ALA A 536 10.61 -15.60 14.33
N SER A 537 10.23 -15.86 13.07
CA SER A 537 11.12 -16.25 11.98
C SER A 537 11.84 -15.07 11.29
N VAL A 538 11.54 -13.82 11.65
CA VAL A 538 12.15 -12.62 11.08
C VAL A 538 12.77 -11.79 12.20
N ALA A 539 14.07 -11.53 12.09
CA ALA A 539 14.80 -10.65 13.00
C ALA A 539 15.00 -9.27 12.35
N CYS A 540 15.09 -8.22 13.17
CA CYS A 540 15.50 -6.90 12.74
C CYS A 540 16.42 -6.30 13.81
N PRO A 541 17.75 -6.41 13.67
CA PRO A 541 18.67 -5.77 14.60
C PRO A 541 18.42 -4.27 14.70
N ALA A 542 18.52 -3.73 15.91
CA ALA A 542 18.36 -2.30 16.14
C ALA A 542 19.50 -1.51 15.50
N VAL A 543 19.20 -0.32 14.97
CA VAL A 543 20.20 0.65 14.49
C VAL A 543 20.18 1.89 15.38
N THR A 544 21.32 2.53 15.56
CA THR A 544 21.43 3.79 16.32
C THR A 544 21.99 4.86 15.41
N LEU A 545 21.24 5.96 15.26
CA LEU A 545 21.66 7.15 14.54
C LEU A 545 22.33 8.12 15.50
N GLY A 546 23.64 8.34 15.33
CA GLY A 546 24.40 9.32 16.09
C GLY A 546 24.07 10.77 15.68
N SER A 547 24.60 11.73 16.44
CA SER A 547 24.30 13.17 16.39
C SER A 547 24.14 13.86 15.03
N ASN A 548 24.80 13.37 13.98
CA ASN A 548 24.78 13.99 12.64
C ASN A 548 24.12 13.11 11.58
N GLN A 549 23.61 11.94 11.95
CA GLN A 549 22.93 11.03 11.04
C GLN A 549 21.45 11.40 10.95
N THR A 550 20.94 11.50 9.73
CA THR A 550 19.54 11.81 9.38
C THR A 550 18.88 10.68 8.60
N ALA A 551 19.59 9.57 8.38
CA ALA A 551 19.05 8.37 7.78
C ALA A 551 19.81 7.13 8.26
N ALA A 552 19.12 5.98 8.26
CA ALA A 552 19.69 4.67 8.51
C ALA A 552 18.95 3.59 7.73
N THR A 553 19.56 2.42 7.61
CA THR A 553 18.96 1.24 7.00
C THR A 553 18.69 0.18 8.07
N LEU A 554 17.43 -0.19 8.28
CA LEU A 554 17.03 -1.37 9.05
C LEU A 554 17.12 -2.60 8.15
N MET A 555 17.62 -3.72 8.67
CA MET A 555 17.76 -4.97 7.92
C MET A 555 16.80 -6.01 8.49
N LEU A 556 15.76 -6.35 7.72
CA LEU A 556 14.89 -7.48 8.02
C LEU A 556 15.60 -8.77 7.58
N VAL A 557 15.78 -9.72 8.48
CA VAL A 557 16.51 -10.97 8.26
C VAL A 557 15.56 -12.13 8.47
N ALA A 558 15.16 -12.82 7.40
CA ALA A 558 14.35 -14.02 7.48
C ALA A 558 15.20 -15.26 7.73
N ALA A 559 14.76 -16.12 8.64
CA ALA A 559 15.36 -17.43 8.84
C ALA A 559 15.19 -18.32 7.59
N GLU A 560 16.08 -19.30 7.43
CA GLU A 560 15.96 -20.36 6.42
C GLU A 560 14.65 -21.15 6.56
N SER A 561 14.21 -21.35 7.80
CA SER A 561 12.98 -22.08 8.14
C SER A 561 11.77 -21.16 8.25
N ALA A 562 11.81 -19.95 7.69
CA ALA A 562 10.68 -19.03 7.77
C ALA A 562 9.46 -19.61 7.04
N GLU A 563 8.30 -19.56 7.69
CA GLU A 563 7.04 -19.96 7.08
C GLU A 563 6.32 -18.75 6.47
N PRO A 564 5.48 -18.96 5.44
CA PRO A 564 4.69 -17.90 4.84
C PRO A 564 3.89 -17.14 5.91
N TRP A 565 4.02 -15.82 5.91
CA TRP A 565 3.40 -14.95 6.89
C TRP A 565 3.08 -13.60 6.26
N THR A 566 2.04 -12.93 6.76
CA THR A 566 1.72 -11.56 6.36
C THR A 566 1.11 -10.83 7.55
N GLY A 567 1.59 -9.62 7.82
CA GLY A 567 1.08 -8.81 8.91
C GLY A 567 1.72 -7.43 9.03
N ALA A 568 1.15 -6.62 9.90
CA ALA A 568 1.60 -5.28 10.20
C ALA A 568 2.85 -5.28 11.09
N VAL A 569 3.83 -4.46 10.74
CA VAL A 569 5.08 -4.25 11.47
C VAL A 569 5.24 -2.76 11.75
N LYS A 570 5.56 -2.42 13.00
CA LYS A 570 5.81 -1.03 13.43
C LYS A 570 7.30 -0.77 13.48
N VAL A 571 7.69 0.46 13.18
CA VAL A 571 9.04 0.96 13.44
C VAL A 571 8.96 2.03 14.51
N VAL A 572 9.85 1.92 15.49
CA VAL A 572 9.90 2.80 16.65
C VAL A 572 11.27 3.42 16.76
N ALA A 573 11.32 4.71 17.06
CA ALA A 573 12.55 5.44 17.34
C ALA A 573 12.51 5.99 18.78
N GLU A 574 13.57 5.75 19.54
CA GLU A 574 13.71 6.12 20.95
C GLU A 574 14.98 6.92 21.17
N ALA A 575 14.91 8.00 21.96
CA ALA A 575 16.06 8.79 22.35
C ALA A 575 15.93 9.32 23.78
N GLU A 576 17.04 9.74 24.38
CA GLU A 576 17.05 10.48 25.63
C GLU A 576 17.12 11.98 25.35
N ILE A 577 16.15 12.73 25.86
CA ILE A 577 16.02 14.19 25.71
C ILE A 577 15.80 14.77 27.10
N ASP A 578 16.70 15.66 27.53
CA ASP A 578 16.68 16.27 28.87
C ASP A 578 16.50 15.27 30.03
N GLY A 579 17.15 14.11 29.92
CA GLY A 579 17.07 13.03 30.92
C GLY A 579 15.79 12.20 30.88
N LYS A 580 14.92 12.40 29.87
CA LYS A 580 13.67 11.64 29.66
C LYS A 580 13.76 10.79 28.42
N SER A 581 13.19 9.58 28.48
CA SER A 581 13.01 8.73 27.30
C SER A 581 11.85 9.24 26.47
N VAL A 582 12.11 9.55 25.19
CA VAL A 582 11.11 9.97 24.19
C VAL A 582 11.03 8.89 23.12
N LYS A 583 9.80 8.49 22.77
CA LYS A 583 9.51 7.41 21.82
C LYS A 583 8.54 7.91 20.75
N HIS A 584 8.93 7.76 19.49
CA HIS A 584 8.11 8.07 18.32
C HIS A 584 7.89 6.82 17.47
N THR A 585 6.63 6.57 17.08
CA THR A 585 6.30 5.53 16.10
C THR A 585 6.41 6.13 14.70
N ALA A 586 7.20 5.51 13.83
CA ALA A 586 7.44 6.01 12.49
C ALA A 586 6.29 5.65 11.54
N PRO A 587 5.57 6.62 10.95
CA PRO A 587 4.69 6.34 9.83
C PRO A 587 5.48 5.85 8.61
N VAL A 588 4.77 5.21 7.69
CA VAL A 588 5.34 4.56 6.50
C VAL A 588 4.91 5.30 5.25
N ALA A 589 5.88 5.85 4.53
CA ALA A 589 5.71 6.45 3.23
C ALA A 589 5.54 5.36 2.14
N ASN A 590 4.30 5.17 1.68
CA ASN A 590 3.99 4.26 0.59
C ASN A 590 3.89 5.06 -0.72
N VAL A 591 4.56 4.60 -1.76
CA VAL A 591 4.43 5.17 -3.11
C VAL A 591 3.06 4.80 -3.67
N VAL A 592 2.20 5.80 -3.88
CA VAL A 592 0.92 5.64 -4.57
C VAL A 592 1.17 5.56 -6.07
N TRP A 593 1.83 6.58 -6.62
CA TRP A 593 2.21 6.66 -8.02
C TRP A 593 3.71 6.89 -8.14
N GLY A 594 4.40 5.94 -8.77
CA GLY A 594 5.83 6.05 -9.03
C GLY A 594 6.16 7.05 -10.14
N THR A 595 7.44 7.40 -10.24
CA THR A 595 7.99 8.27 -11.29
C THR A 595 9.22 7.65 -11.93
N ALA A 596 9.40 7.88 -13.22
CA ALA A 596 10.63 7.52 -13.93
C ALA A 596 11.79 8.47 -13.62
N ASN A 597 11.48 9.71 -13.20
CA ASN A 597 12.46 10.74 -12.89
C ASN A 597 11.91 11.79 -11.92
N ARG A 598 12.26 11.65 -10.64
CA ARG A 598 11.84 12.54 -9.53
C ARG A 598 12.25 14.00 -9.70
N THR A 599 13.27 14.29 -10.51
CA THR A 599 13.69 15.68 -10.77
C THR A 599 12.86 16.36 -11.87
N GLN A 600 11.97 15.63 -12.54
CA GLN A 600 11.04 16.16 -13.54
C GLN A 600 9.59 16.09 -13.04
N THR A 601 9.23 14.99 -12.41
CA THR A 601 7.91 14.79 -11.81
C THR A 601 8.08 14.02 -10.51
N PRO A 602 7.70 14.58 -9.36
CA PRO A 602 7.76 13.89 -8.08
C PRO A 602 6.92 12.60 -8.08
N ALA A 603 7.30 11.62 -7.27
CA ALA A 603 6.41 10.52 -6.95
C ALA A 603 5.33 10.98 -5.94
N THR A 604 4.19 10.31 -5.98
CA THR A 604 3.08 10.57 -5.06
C THR A 604 3.10 9.56 -3.93
N PHE A 605 2.86 10.01 -2.70
CA PHE A 605 2.94 9.19 -1.50
C PHE A 605 1.68 9.26 -0.64
N ARG A 606 1.52 8.25 0.21
CA ARG A 606 0.56 8.20 1.31
C ARG A 606 1.26 7.66 2.55
N LEU A 607 0.98 8.23 3.72
CA LEU A 607 1.44 7.64 4.97
C LEU A 607 0.48 6.54 5.44
N THR A 608 1.03 5.41 5.86
CA THR A 608 0.30 4.38 6.61
C THR A 608 0.92 4.25 8.00
N ARG A 609 0.16 3.74 8.98
CA ARG A 609 0.67 3.54 10.35
C ARG A 609 1.74 2.46 10.42
N ASP A 610 1.54 1.39 9.67
CA ASP A 610 2.33 0.19 9.76
C ASP A 610 2.87 -0.22 8.39
N ILE A 611 3.96 -0.96 8.40
CA ILE A 611 4.48 -1.66 7.23
C ILE A 611 3.71 -2.95 7.11
N MET A 612 3.02 -3.17 5.99
CA MET A 612 2.48 -4.50 5.70
C MET A 612 3.58 -5.35 5.08
N LEU A 613 4.14 -6.27 5.86
CA LEU A 613 5.26 -7.14 5.46
C LEU A 613 4.72 -8.55 5.13
N SER A 614 5.30 -9.17 4.11
CA SER A 614 5.06 -10.59 3.82
C SER A 614 6.35 -11.41 3.76
N VAL A 615 6.36 -12.55 4.46
CA VAL A 615 7.29 -13.66 4.22
C VAL A 615 6.65 -14.56 3.16
N THR A 616 7.31 -14.75 2.03
CA THR A 616 6.82 -15.61 0.94
C THR A 616 7.25 -17.07 1.15
N GLY A 617 6.63 -17.99 0.40
CA GLY A 617 7.02 -19.40 0.39
C GLY A 617 8.31 -19.70 -0.37
N GLU A 618 8.84 -18.74 -1.13
CA GLU A 618 10.05 -18.91 -1.94
C GLU A 618 11.32 -18.74 -1.12
N GLU A 619 12.39 -19.44 -1.52
CA GLU A 619 13.73 -19.26 -0.96
C GLU A 619 14.48 -18.13 -1.69
N ALA A 620 15.30 -17.38 -0.97
CA ALA A 620 16.21 -16.44 -1.60
C ALA A 620 17.22 -17.20 -2.49
N PRO A 621 17.63 -16.67 -3.66
CA PRO A 621 18.66 -17.31 -4.47
C PRO A 621 20.01 -17.50 -3.77
N ALA A 622 20.38 -16.58 -2.88
CA ALA A 622 21.57 -16.67 -2.06
C ALA A 622 21.42 -15.83 -0.78
N THR A 623 22.19 -16.18 0.25
CA THR A 623 22.30 -15.45 1.51
C THR A 623 23.76 -15.20 1.82
N VAL A 624 24.09 -13.98 2.26
CA VAL A 624 25.45 -13.59 2.64
C VAL A 624 25.48 -13.30 4.13
N THR A 625 26.44 -13.89 4.83
CA THR A 625 26.73 -13.59 6.24
C THR A 625 28.14 -13.05 6.35
N VAL A 626 28.33 -11.99 7.13
CA VAL A 626 29.61 -11.35 7.39
C VAL A 626 29.85 -11.28 8.89
N GLY A 627 31.04 -11.71 9.31
CA GLY A 627 31.44 -11.74 10.72
C GLY A 627 30.88 -12.94 11.48
N ASP A 628 31.36 -13.08 12.70
CA ASP A 628 31.04 -14.13 13.67
C ASP A 628 30.46 -13.59 14.99
N ALA A 629 30.34 -12.26 15.10
CA ALA A 629 29.82 -11.55 16.26
C ALA A 629 28.81 -10.47 15.83
N PRO A 630 27.83 -10.11 16.68
CA PRO A 630 26.85 -9.08 16.36
C PRO A 630 27.41 -7.65 16.39
N VAL A 631 28.53 -7.44 17.09
CA VAL A 631 29.27 -6.17 17.16
C VAL A 631 30.77 -6.50 17.10
N HIS A 632 31.52 -5.73 16.33
CA HIS A 632 32.96 -5.87 16.20
C HIS A 632 33.66 -4.61 16.75
N ASP A 633 34.38 -4.77 17.85
CA ASP A 633 35.12 -3.68 18.48
C ASP A 633 36.53 -3.52 17.87
N THR A 634 36.94 -2.26 17.68
CA THR A 634 38.29 -1.90 17.26
C THR A 634 38.63 -0.49 17.73
N SER A 635 39.76 0.07 17.27
CA SER A 635 40.16 1.44 17.57
C SER A 635 40.72 2.14 16.34
N LEU A 636 41.04 3.43 16.46
CA LEU A 636 41.78 4.15 15.44
C LEU A 636 43.12 3.46 15.12
N GLY A 637 43.39 3.23 13.83
CA GLY A 637 44.53 2.43 13.36
C GLY A 637 44.30 0.92 13.40
N GLY A 638 43.18 0.44 13.94
CA GLY A 638 42.82 -0.97 13.96
C GLY A 638 42.53 -1.53 12.57
N LYS A 639 42.80 -2.83 12.42
CA LYS A 639 42.50 -3.61 11.22
C LYS A 639 41.65 -4.82 11.60
N LEU A 640 40.51 -4.99 10.94
CA LEU A 640 39.61 -6.13 11.13
C LEU A 640 39.58 -7.01 9.88
N GLU A 641 39.50 -8.31 10.09
CA GLU A 641 39.26 -9.32 9.06
C GLU A 641 37.99 -10.08 9.43
N LEU A 642 36.91 -9.84 8.68
CA LEU A 642 35.60 -10.44 8.93
C LEU A 642 35.31 -11.52 7.88
N PRO A 643 35.09 -12.79 8.28
CA PRO A 643 34.79 -13.85 7.33
C PRO A 643 33.45 -13.60 6.65
N ILE A 644 33.40 -13.82 5.34
CA ILE A 644 32.19 -13.81 4.53
C ILE A 644 31.79 -15.25 4.24
N LYS A 645 30.54 -15.60 4.48
CA LYS A 645 29.94 -16.89 4.11
C LYS A 645 28.78 -16.67 3.14
N VAL A 646 28.68 -17.52 2.13
CA VAL A 646 27.64 -17.47 1.10
C VAL A 646 26.91 -18.80 1.03
N ALA A 647 25.63 -18.81 1.39
CA ALA A 647 24.72 -19.91 1.09
C ALA A 647 24.09 -19.68 -0.28
N ARG A 648 24.41 -20.51 -1.27
CA ARG A 648 23.86 -20.42 -2.65
C ARG A 648 22.77 -21.49 -2.84
N ARG A 649 21.65 -21.11 -3.45
CA ARG A 649 20.52 -22.02 -3.75
C ARG A 649 20.32 -22.18 -5.26
N ALA A 650 19.36 -23.04 -5.65
CA ALA A 650 19.12 -23.38 -7.04
C ALA A 650 18.83 -22.12 -7.90
N GLY A 651 19.44 -22.06 -9.09
CA GLY A 651 19.26 -20.96 -10.04
C GLY A 651 20.30 -19.84 -9.95
N HIS A 652 21.12 -19.78 -8.89
CA HIS A 652 22.16 -18.76 -8.73
C HIS A 652 23.57 -19.32 -8.99
N ALA A 653 24.18 -18.96 -10.13
CA ALA A 653 25.48 -19.48 -10.59
C ALA A 653 26.52 -18.40 -10.92
N ASP A 654 26.26 -17.14 -10.55
CA ASP A 654 27.12 -16.00 -10.85
C ASP A 654 28.02 -15.62 -9.65
N ASP A 655 29.09 -14.88 -9.95
CA ASP A 655 29.95 -14.28 -8.92
C ASP A 655 29.16 -13.25 -8.11
N LEU A 656 29.46 -13.14 -6.81
CA LEU A 656 28.93 -12.07 -5.98
C LEU A 656 29.98 -10.98 -5.81
N LYS A 657 29.69 -9.78 -6.31
CA LYS A 657 30.53 -8.58 -6.18
C LYS A 657 29.97 -7.73 -5.05
N LEU A 658 30.46 -7.98 -3.84
CA LEU A 658 30.01 -7.37 -2.60
C LEU A 658 30.64 -5.98 -2.45
N THR A 659 29.80 -4.96 -2.39
CA THR A 659 30.18 -3.56 -2.20
C THR A 659 29.60 -3.05 -0.88
N ALA A 660 30.36 -2.24 -0.14
CA ALA A 660 29.89 -1.69 1.13
C ALA A 660 28.93 -0.51 0.89
N VAL A 661 27.75 -0.58 1.51
CA VAL A 661 26.70 0.45 1.51
C VAL A 661 26.54 1.02 2.91
N ASP A 662 26.34 2.33 3.03
CA ASP A 662 26.28 3.11 4.28
C ASP A 662 27.59 3.13 5.11
N ALA A 663 28.68 2.57 4.59
CA ALA A 663 29.99 2.66 5.22
C ALA A 663 30.54 4.10 5.16
N ALA A 664 31.13 4.57 6.27
CA ALA A 664 31.72 5.90 6.32
C ALA A 664 32.94 5.99 5.39
N ASN A 665 33.14 7.13 4.75
CA ASN A 665 34.20 7.35 3.76
C ASN A 665 35.60 7.13 4.35
N GLU A 666 35.77 7.32 5.65
CA GLU A 666 37.04 7.18 6.37
C GLU A 666 37.53 5.73 6.40
N PHE A 667 36.64 4.73 6.48
CA PHE A 667 36.99 3.31 6.55
C PHE A 667 36.26 2.43 5.53
N LYS A 668 35.71 3.02 4.46
CA LYS A 668 34.96 2.29 3.43
C LYS A 668 35.78 1.09 2.91
N PRO A 669 35.32 -0.15 3.15
CA PRO A 669 36.03 -1.35 2.68
C PRO A 669 36.08 -1.43 1.16
N ALA A 670 37.12 -2.08 0.63
CA ALA A 670 37.19 -2.39 -0.80
C ALA A 670 36.14 -3.45 -1.19
N ASP A 671 35.75 -3.45 -2.46
CA ASP A 671 34.81 -4.43 -2.99
C ASP A 671 35.40 -5.86 -2.88
N VAL A 672 34.58 -6.81 -2.43
CA VAL A 672 34.97 -8.22 -2.29
C VAL A 672 34.23 -9.05 -3.33
N THR A 673 34.94 -9.87 -4.10
CA THR A 673 34.33 -10.81 -5.05
C THR A 673 34.36 -12.23 -4.47
N VAL A 674 33.19 -12.85 -4.27
CA VAL A 674 33.07 -14.28 -3.99
C VAL A 674 32.72 -15.00 -5.30
N ALA A 675 33.70 -15.70 -5.87
CA ALA A 675 33.55 -16.43 -7.12
C ALA A 675 32.43 -17.49 -7.05
N LYS A 676 31.80 -17.79 -8.18
CA LYS A 676 30.63 -18.69 -8.29
C LYS A 676 30.80 -20.10 -7.71
N ASP A 677 32.03 -20.61 -7.66
CA ASP A 677 32.40 -21.93 -7.12
C ASP A 677 32.84 -21.88 -5.65
N LYS A 678 32.80 -20.69 -5.02
CA LYS A 678 33.20 -20.45 -3.64
C LYS A 678 32.01 -20.08 -2.76
N GLN A 679 32.14 -20.45 -1.48
CA GLN A 679 31.18 -20.13 -0.42
C GLN A 679 31.80 -19.23 0.66
N ASP A 680 33.10 -18.95 0.58
CA ASP A 680 33.83 -18.21 1.59
C ASP A 680 34.58 -17.03 0.97
N GLY A 681 34.69 -15.95 1.72
CA GLY A 681 35.48 -14.76 1.41
C GLY A 681 35.95 -14.08 2.71
N ASN A 682 36.66 -12.95 2.58
CA ASN A 682 37.10 -12.17 3.74
C ASN A 682 36.91 -10.68 3.44
N LEU A 683 36.30 -9.95 4.37
CA LEU A 683 36.17 -8.51 4.33
C LEU A 683 37.26 -7.90 5.22
N THR A 684 38.14 -7.10 4.63
CA THR A 684 39.14 -6.35 5.39
C THR A 684 38.67 -4.92 5.62
N ILE A 685 38.76 -4.45 6.86
CA ILE A 685 38.39 -3.08 7.26
C ILE A 685 39.59 -2.43 7.93
N ASP A 686 40.09 -1.36 7.33
CA ASP A 686 41.21 -0.57 7.87
C ASP A 686 40.66 0.76 8.43
N VAL A 687 40.72 0.94 9.75
CA VAL A 687 40.23 2.15 10.41
C VAL A 687 41.32 3.23 10.42
N LYS A 688 41.12 4.28 9.62
CA LYS A 688 42.09 5.37 9.47
C LYS A 688 42.11 6.31 10.69
N ALA A 689 43.22 7.02 10.86
CA ALA A 689 43.45 7.97 11.97
C ALA A 689 42.42 9.10 12.07
N ASN A 690 41.81 9.52 10.95
CA ASN A 690 40.85 10.61 10.89
C ASN A 690 39.39 10.15 11.10
N THR A 691 39.17 8.85 11.29
CA THR A 691 37.83 8.32 11.63
C THR A 691 37.41 8.88 12.99
N LYS A 692 36.15 9.26 13.13
CA LYS A 692 35.63 9.66 14.44
C LYS A 692 35.39 8.40 15.29
N PRO A 693 35.77 8.38 16.58
CA PRO A 693 35.35 7.31 17.48
C PRO A 693 33.82 7.26 17.57
N GLY A 694 33.26 6.06 17.69
CA GLY A 694 31.82 5.87 17.77
C GLY A 694 31.35 4.55 17.16
N ARG A 695 30.02 4.39 17.14
CA ARG A 695 29.34 3.23 16.59
C ARG A 695 28.97 3.48 15.13
N TYR A 696 29.26 2.51 14.28
CA TYR A 696 28.96 2.55 12.85
C TYR A 696 28.18 1.31 12.44
N THR A 697 27.25 1.44 11.51
CA THR A 697 26.50 0.32 10.93
C THR A 697 26.48 0.46 9.42
N PHE A 698 26.83 -0.62 8.73
CA PHE A 698 26.84 -0.69 7.27
C PHE A 698 26.58 -2.14 6.85
N TYR A 699 26.43 -2.40 5.56
CA TYR A 699 26.22 -3.75 5.04
C TYR A 699 26.89 -3.93 3.68
N LEU A 700 27.02 -5.18 3.23
CA LEU A 700 27.47 -5.50 1.89
C LEU A 700 26.29 -5.77 0.96
N ARG A 701 26.39 -5.33 -0.28
CA ARG A 701 25.41 -5.56 -1.34
C ARG A 701 26.09 -6.08 -2.60
N SER A 702 25.48 -7.08 -3.25
CA SER A 702 25.81 -7.51 -4.62
C SER A 702 24.55 -7.54 -5.47
N ASP A 703 24.58 -6.89 -6.63
CA ASP A 703 23.56 -7.07 -7.67
C ASP A 703 23.98 -8.25 -8.58
N THR A 704 23.11 -9.25 -8.75
CA THR A 704 23.37 -10.49 -9.49
C THR A 704 22.16 -10.87 -10.35
N LYS A 705 22.24 -12.00 -11.08
CA LYS A 705 21.13 -12.60 -11.82
C LYS A 705 20.85 -14.01 -11.34
N VAL A 706 19.59 -14.41 -11.45
CA VAL A 706 19.11 -15.75 -11.13
C VAL A 706 18.20 -16.24 -12.26
N LYS A 707 18.30 -17.53 -12.61
CA LYS A 707 17.31 -18.17 -13.50
C LYS A 707 16.03 -18.40 -12.71
N TYR A 708 14.95 -17.71 -13.08
CA TYR A 708 13.67 -17.77 -12.39
C TYR A 708 12.53 -18.16 -13.33
N ALA A 709 11.69 -19.11 -12.89
CA ALA A 709 10.46 -19.53 -13.56
C ALA A 709 9.27 -19.24 -12.64
N GLY A 710 8.42 -18.30 -13.03
CA GLY A 710 7.31 -17.83 -12.19
C GLY A 710 6.05 -18.71 -12.28
N LYS A 711 5.07 -18.37 -11.45
CA LYS A 711 3.67 -18.81 -11.47
C LYS A 711 3.50 -20.33 -11.58
N GLN A 712 4.36 -21.07 -10.88
CA GLN A 712 4.38 -22.53 -10.91
C GLN A 712 3.09 -23.12 -10.32
N GLU A 713 2.47 -22.43 -9.38
CA GLU A 713 1.17 -22.72 -8.81
C GLU A 713 0.06 -22.68 -9.87
N LEU A 714 0.07 -21.69 -10.77
CA LEU A 714 -0.90 -21.62 -11.87
C LEU A 714 -0.62 -22.69 -12.92
N ILE A 715 0.65 -22.97 -13.23
CA ILE A 715 1.03 -24.05 -14.16
C ILE A 715 0.57 -25.40 -13.61
N THR A 716 0.77 -25.64 -12.32
CA THR A 716 0.35 -26.87 -11.64
C THR A 716 -1.17 -27.01 -11.65
N ALA A 717 -1.91 -25.93 -11.39
CA ALA A 717 -3.37 -25.95 -11.45
C ALA A 717 -3.89 -26.19 -12.87
N ALA A 718 -3.28 -25.55 -13.88
CA ALA A 718 -3.64 -25.74 -15.29
C ALA A 718 -3.33 -27.16 -15.79
N ASP A 719 -2.19 -27.73 -15.39
CA ASP A 719 -1.82 -29.13 -15.70
C ASP A 719 -2.81 -30.12 -15.05
N ALA A 720 -3.21 -29.89 -13.79
CA ALA A 720 -4.21 -30.72 -13.13
C ALA A 720 -5.59 -30.61 -13.82
N ALA A 721 -6.00 -29.42 -14.24
CA ALA A 721 -7.24 -29.22 -14.98
C ALA A 721 -7.22 -29.90 -16.37
N GLN A 722 -6.08 -29.82 -17.06
CA GLN A 722 -5.85 -30.49 -18.34
C GLN A 722 -5.99 -32.01 -18.20
N LYS A 723 -5.39 -32.61 -17.16
CA LYS A 723 -5.48 -34.05 -16.88
C LYS A 723 -6.90 -34.50 -16.57
N LYS A 724 -7.66 -33.72 -15.80
CA LYS A 724 -9.09 -33.99 -15.57
C LYS A 724 -9.89 -33.98 -16.88
N LEU A 725 -9.61 -33.03 -17.76
CA LEU A 725 -10.27 -32.95 -19.07
C LEU A 725 -9.90 -34.13 -19.99
N ASP A 726 -8.69 -34.68 -19.90
CA ASP A 726 -8.32 -35.90 -20.63
C ASP A 726 -9.23 -37.09 -20.22
N GLU A 727 -9.52 -37.24 -18.93
CA GLU A 727 -10.44 -38.28 -18.43
C GLU A 727 -11.89 -38.04 -18.85
N VAL A 728 -12.35 -36.78 -18.84
CA VAL A 728 -13.69 -36.40 -19.30
C VAL A 728 -13.86 -36.65 -20.81
N VAL A 729 -12.87 -36.27 -21.62
CA VAL A 729 -12.90 -36.54 -23.07
C VAL A 729 -12.96 -38.05 -23.34
N LYS A 730 -12.16 -38.84 -22.61
CA LYS A 730 -12.19 -40.30 -22.75
C LYS A 730 -13.57 -40.88 -22.39
N SER A 731 -14.10 -40.54 -21.21
CA SER A 731 -15.38 -41.07 -20.75
C SER A 731 -16.57 -40.66 -21.63
N THR A 732 -16.61 -39.42 -22.09
CA THR A 732 -17.67 -38.94 -23.00
C THR A 732 -17.56 -39.53 -24.40
N ALA A 733 -16.35 -39.78 -24.91
CA ALA A 733 -16.14 -40.50 -26.16
C ALA A 733 -16.57 -41.98 -26.06
N ASP A 734 -16.27 -42.65 -24.93
CA ASP A 734 -16.69 -44.01 -24.66
C ASP A 734 -18.23 -44.12 -24.56
N ASP A 735 -18.90 -43.17 -23.89
CA ASP A 735 -20.38 -43.11 -23.86
C ASP A 735 -20.96 -42.85 -25.26
N ALA A 736 -20.42 -41.88 -26.02
CA ALA A 736 -20.88 -41.63 -27.39
C ALA A 736 -20.73 -42.86 -28.29
N LYS A 737 -19.66 -43.65 -28.13
CA LYS A 737 -19.48 -44.93 -28.80
C LYS A 737 -20.53 -45.95 -28.36
N ALA A 738 -20.76 -46.11 -27.06
CA ALA A 738 -21.78 -47.00 -26.53
C ALA A 738 -23.19 -46.65 -27.02
N LYS A 739 -23.53 -45.35 -27.10
CA LYS A 739 -24.80 -44.87 -27.67
C LYS A 739 -24.88 -45.09 -29.18
N THR A 740 -23.75 -45.04 -29.89
CA THR A 740 -23.69 -45.35 -31.32
C THR A 740 -24.06 -46.81 -31.56
N ASP A 741 -23.47 -47.71 -30.77
CA ASP A 741 -23.78 -49.14 -30.83
C ASP A 741 -25.25 -49.43 -30.48
N ALA A 742 -25.80 -48.75 -29.47
CA ALA A 742 -27.21 -48.85 -29.09
C ALA A 742 -28.16 -48.35 -30.19
N ALA A 743 -27.86 -47.20 -30.82
CA ALA A 743 -28.65 -46.65 -31.92
C ALA A 743 -28.62 -47.56 -33.16
N ASN A 744 -27.44 -48.08 -33.51
CA ASN A 744 -27.28 -49.05 -34.61
C ASN A 744 -28.09 -50.34 -34.35
N LYS A 745 -28.07 -50.84 -33.11
CA LYS A 745 -28.88 -51.99 -32.71
C LYS A 745 -30.37 -51.69 -32.84
N ALA A 746 -30.85 -50.59 -32.25
CA ALA A 746 -32.27 -50.21 -32.28
C ALA A 746 -32.77 -49.99 -33.72
N LYS A 747 -31.95 -49.39 -34.59
CA LYS A 747 -32.25 -49.22 -36.02
C LYS A 747 -32.40 -50.55 -36.75
N SER A 748 -31.54 -51.54 -36.47
CA SER A 748 -31.65 -52.86 -37.09
C SER A 748 -32.88 -53.63 -36.61
N GLU A 749 -33.23 -53.53 -35.33
CA GLU A 749 -34.45 -54.11 -34.76
C GLU A 749 -35.73 -53.46 -35.33
N ALA A 750 -35.74 -52.13 -35.48
CA ALA A 750 -36.84 -51.40 -36.10
C ALA A 750 -37.02 -51.78 -37.58
N ALA A 751 -35.93 -51.92 -38.33
CA ALA A 751 -35.97 -52.37 -39.72
C ALA A 751 -36.53 -53.81 -39.85
N ALA A 752 -36.13 -54.72 -38.95
CA ALA A 752 -36.67 -56.07 -38.90
C ALA A 752 -38.18 -56.08 -38.59
N ALA A 753 -38.63 -55.30 -37.59
CA ALA A 753 -40.04 -55.19 -37.22
C ALA A 753 -40.89 -54.55 -38.33
N ALA A 754 -40.36 -53.56 -39.05
CA ALA A 754 -41.02 -52.98 -40.22
C ALA A 754 -41.17 -54.00 -41.37
N GLY A 755 -40.17 -54.86 -41.57
CA GLY A 755 -40.23 -55.98 -42.52
C GLY A 755 -41.31 -57.02 -42.14
N GLU A 756 -41.41 -57.38 -40.85
CA GLU A 756 -42.48 -58.25 -40.33
C GLU A 756 -43.87 -57.62 -40.51
N PHE A 757 -44.04 -56.34 -40.18
CA PHE A 757 -45.27 -55.59 -40.41
C PHE A 757 -45.67 -55.60 -41.88
N THR A 758 -44.72 -55.36 -42.80
CA THR A 758 -45.00 -55.35 -44.24
C THR A 758 -45.50 -56.71 -44.74
N LYS A 759 -44.92 -57.82 -44.23
CA LYS A 759 -45.37 -59.18 -44.54
C LYS A 759 -46.77 -59.46 -43.97
N ALA A 760 -47.02 -59.06 -42.72
CA ALA A 760 -48.31 -59.25 -42.06
C ALA A 760 -49.43 -58.42 -42.72
N ASP A 761 -49.14 -57.19 -43.14
CA ASP A 761 -50.07 -56.31 -43.86
C ASP A 761 -50.42 -56.90 -45.23
N ALA A 762 -49.42 -57.38 -45.99
CA ALA A 762 -49.65 -58.05 -47.26
C ALA A 762 -50.47 -59.34 -47.12
N ALA A 763 -50.18 -60.17 -46.11
CA ALA A 763 -50.93 -61.38 -45.82
C ALA A 763 -52.38 -61.07 -45.40
N THR A 764 -52.58 -60.03 -44.59
CA THR A 764 -53.92 -59.57 -44.18
C THR A 764 -54.73 -59.07 -45.37
N LYS A 765 -54.13 -58.26 -46.25
CA LYS A 765 -54.77 -57.80 -47.50
C LYS A 765 -55.16 -58.96 -48.42
N ALA A 766 -54.30 -59.97 -48.54
CA ALA A 766 -54.60 -61.18 -49.31
C ALA A 766 -55.74 -62.00 -48.67
N ALA A 767 -55.73 -62.17 -47.35
CA ALA A 767 -56.79 -62.85 -46.60
C ALA A 767 -58.13 -62.10 -46.69
N GLN A 768 -58.13 -60.76 -46.63
CA GLN A 768 -59.32 -59.94 -46.85
C GLN A 768 -59.89 -60.13 -48.27
N ALA A 769 -59.04 -60.11 -49.29
CA ALA A 769 -59.47 -60.33 -50.67
C ALA A 769 -60.06 -61.74 -50.88
N ALA A 770 -59.44 -62.76 -50.27
CA ALA A 770 -59.94 -64.14 -50.30
C ALA A 770 -61.28 -64.28 -49.55
N GLN A 771 -61.42 -63.64 -48.39
CA GLN A 771 -62.65 -63.61 -47.60
C GLN A 771 -63.78 -62.89 -48.36
N GLN A 772 -63.50 -61.75 -48.99
CA GLN A 772 -64.49 -61.04 -49.82
C GLN A 772 -64.95 -61.88 -51.02
N ALA A 773 -64.03 -62.57 -51.69
CA ALA A 773 -64.36 -63.47 -52.79
C ALA A 773 -65.19 -64.68 -52.32
N ALA A 774 -64.87 -65.24 -51.14
CA ALA A 774 -65.64 -66.32 -50.53
C ALA A 774 -67.04 -65.86 -50.08
N ALA A 775 -67.16 -64.64 -49.54
CA ALA A 775 -68.42 -64.04 -49.14
C ALA A 775 -69.33 -63.80 -50.35
N GLN A 776 -68.79 -63.26 -51.45
CA GLN A 776 -69.51 -63.10 -52.72
C GLN A 776 -69.97 -64.44 -53.29
N LYS A 777 -69.12 -65.48 -53.25
CA LYS A 777 -69.49 -66.83 -53.69
C LYS A 777 -70.57 -67.46 -52.80
N ALA A 778 -70.48 -67.33 -51.49
CA ALA A 778 -71.49 -67.83 -50.55
C ALA A 778 -72.84 -67.13 -50.73
N GLU A 779 -72.82 -65.81 -50.94
CA GLU A 779 -74.03 -65.02 -51.23
C GLU A 779 -74.64 -65.38 -52.58
N ALA A 780 -73.83 -65.49 -53.64
CA ALA A 780 -74.29 -65.94 -54.95
C ALA A 780 -74.86 -67.37 -54.92
N ALA A 781 -74.27 -68.28 -54.12
CA ALA A 781 -74.77 -69.63 -53.93
C ALA A 781 -76.10 -69.66 -53.16
N LYS A 782 -76.27 -68.82 -52.12
CA LYS A 782 -77.55 -68.65 -51.41
C LYS A 782 -78.64 -68.12 -52.36
N GLN A 783 -78.33 -67.09 -53.15
CA GLN A 783 -79.25 -66.55 -54.15
C GLN A 783 -79.59 -67.57 -55.24
N ALA A 784 -78.65 -68.45 -55.62
CA ALA A 784 -78.91 -69.54 -56.55
C ALA A 784 -79.86 -70.61 -55.98
N VAL A 785 -79.79 -70.90 -54.67
CA VAL A 785 -80.76 -71.77 -53.97
C VAL A 785 -82.15 -71.12 -53.95
N GLU A 786 -82.25 -69.83 -53.59
CA GLU A 786 -83.51 -69.08 -53.60
C GLU A 786 -84.13 -69.03 -55.00
N LYS A 787 -83.32 -68.77 -56.03
CA LYS A 787 -83.74 -68.78 -57.43
C LYS A 787 -84.18 -70.17 -57.91
N ALA A 788 -83.46 -71.24 -57.55
CA ALA A 788 -83.84 -72.61 -57.91
C ALA A 788 -85.18 -73.03 -57.28
N LYS A 789 -85.46 -72.57 -56.05
CA LYS A 789 -86.74 -72.75 -55.35
C LYS A 789 -87.87 -71.91 -55.97
N ALA A 790 -87.59 -70.68 -56.39
CA ALA A 790 -88.57 -69.80 -57.03
C ALA A 790 -88.92 -70.19 -58.49
N GLU A 791 -87.99 -70.81 -59.23
CA GLU A 791 -88.17 -71.24 -60.63
C GLU A 791 -88.81 -72.65 -60.78
N ASN A 792 -89.18 -73.33 -59.68
CA ASN A 792 -89.81 -74.67 -59.67
C ASN A 792 -89.00 -75.75 -60.43
N LYS A 793 -87.66 -75.68 -60.33
CA LYS A 793 -86.75 -76.71 -60.85
C LYS A 793 -86.85 -77.99 -60.00
N GLY A 794 -86.74 -79.17 -60.60
CA GLY A 794 -86.93 -80.46 -59.90
C GLY A 794 -85.98 -80.70 -58.72
N ASP A 795 -86.39 -81.56 -57.77
CA ASP A 795 -85.74 -81.80 -56.46
C ASP A 795 -84.21 -81.97 -56.50
N ASP A 796 -83.68 -82.64 -57.53
CA ASP A 796 -82.23 -82.87 -57.69
C ASP A 796 -81.43 -81.57 -57.93
N ALA A 797 -82.03 -80.57 -58.58
CA ALA A 797 -81.38 -79.29 -58.88
C ALA A 797 -81.35 -78.35 -57.66
N VAL A 798 -82.38 -78.41 -56.79
CA VAL A 798 -82.42 -77.67 -55.52
C VAL A 798 -81.39 -78.23 -54.55
N LYS A 799 -81.28 -79.56 -54.46
CA LYS A 799 -80.32 -80.24 -53.58
C LYS A 799 -78.86 -79.96 -53.95
N ALA A 800 -78.53 -79.97 -55.24
CA ALA A 800 -77.20 -79.60 -55.73
C ALA A 800 -76.84 -78.13 -55.43
N ALA A 801 -77.83 -77.22 -55.51
CA ALA A 801 -77.63 -75.82 -55.13
C ALA A 801 -77.43 -75.66 -53.61
N GLU A 802 -78.15 -76.42 -52.78
CA GLU A 802 -78.00 -76.42 -51.31
C GLU A 802 -76.65 -77.00 -50.86
N GLU A 803 -76.17 -78.05 -51.51
CA GLU A 803 -74.82 -78.60 -51.29
C GLU A 803 -73.73 -77.58 -51.68
N ALA A 804 -73.88 -76.89 -52.81
CA ALA A 804 -72.97 -75.82 -53.23
C ALA A 804 -72.99 -74.62 -52.26
N ALA A 805 -74.17 -74.24 -51.74
CA ALA A 805 -74.29 -73.20 -50.72
C ALA A 805 -73.65 -73.61 -49.38
N THR A 806 -73.77 -74.89 -48.99
CA THR A 806 -73.12 -75.44 -47.79
C THR A 806 -71.60 -75.40 -47.93
N GLN A 807 -71.07 -75.84 -49.08
CA GLN A 807 -69.63 -75.77 -49.37
C GLN A 807 -69.11 -74.34 -49.42
N ALA A 808 -69.83 -73.42 -50.05
CA ALA A 808 -69.45 -72.00 -50.10
C ALA A 808 -69.49 -71.33 -48.72
N THR A 809 -70.44 -71.71 -47.86
CA THR A 809 -70.53 -71.22 -46.47
C THR A 809 -69.41 -71.78 -45.59
N ALA A 810 -69.03 -73.05 -45.77
CA ALA A 810 -67.87 -73.65 -45.09
C ALA A 810 -66.56 -72.97 -45.53
N ALA A 811 -66.40 -72.69 -46.83
CA ALA A 811 -65.25 -71.97 -47.36
C ALA A 811 -65.18 -70.51 -46.86
N LEU A 812 -66.33 -69.85 -46.67
CA LEU A 812 -66.40 -68.53 -46.03
C LEU A 812 -65.94 -68.59 -44.57
N ALA A 813 -66.43 -69.56 -43.79
CA ALA A 813 -66.02 -69.73 -42.38
C ALA A 813 -64.51 -69.98 -42.24
N GLU A 814 -63.92 -70.72 -43.18
CA GLU A 814 -62.47 -70.96 -43.23
C GLU A 814 -61.69 -69.69 -43.63
N ALA A 815 -62.20 -68.90 -44.57
CA ALA A 815 -61.64 -67.61 -44.93
C ALA A 815 -61.75 -66.57 -43.79
N ASP A 816 -62.84 -66.57 -43.03
CA ASP A 816 -63.03 -65.73 -41.83
C ASP A 816 -62.01 -66.08 -40.74
N LYS A 817 -61.75 -67.37 -40.51
CA LYS A 817 -60.72 -67.83 -39.57
C LYS A 817 -59.31 -67.45 -40.02
N ALA A 818 -59.02 -67.55 -41.32
CA ALA A 818 -57.75 -67.11 -41.89
C ALA A 818 -57.55 -65.59 -41.76
N LEU A 819 -58.61 -64.80 -42.01
CA LEU A 819 -58.59 -63.35 -41.82
C LEU A 819 -58.42 -62.96 -40.34
N ALA A 820 -59.11 -63.63 -39.42
CA ALA A 820 -58.94 -63.40 -37.99
C ALA A 820 -57.50 -63.65 -37.52
N THR A 821 -56.88 -64.74 -38.01
CA THR A 821 -55.47 -65.07 -37.76
C THR A 821 -54.53 -64.00 -38.33
N ALA A 822 -54.76 -63.57 -39.57
CA ALA A 822 -53.94 -62.53 -40.21
C ALA A 822 -54.05 -61.18 -39.50
N ASN A 823 -55.25 -60.78 -39.08
CA ASN A 823 -55.50 -59.57 -38.29
C ASN A 823 -54.79 -59.59 -36.93
N ALA A 824 -54.80 -60.73 -36.23
CA ALA A 824 -54.07 -60.89 -34.97
C ALA A 824 -52.55 -60.73 -35.18
N ALA A 825 -51.99 -61.37 -36.22
CA ALA A 825 -50.59 -61.23 -36.57
C ALA A 825 -50.21 -59.79 -36.99
N LEU A 826 -51.10 -59.08 -37.69
CA LEU A 826 -50.91 -57.68 -38.04
C LEU A 826 -50.93 -56.76 -36.81
N ALA A 827 -51.82 -57.01 -35.84
CA ALA A 827 -51.88 -56.25 -34.60
C ALA A 827 -50.58 -56.41 -33.78
N GLU A 828 -50.08 -57.64 -33.63
CA GLU A 828 -48.81 -57.94 -32.97
C GLU A 828 -47.62 -57.28 -33.70
N ALA A 829 -47.56 -57.40 -35.03
CA ALA A 829 -46.51 -56.78 -35.84
C ALA A 829 -46.56 -55.23 -35.79
N THR A 830 -47.76 -54.64 -35.70
CA THR A 830 -47.95 -53.19 -35.55
C THR A 830 -47.41 -52.71 -34.21
N GLN A 831 -47.76 -53.39 -33.11
CA GLN A 831 -47.27 -53.05 -31.77
C GLN A 831 -45.74 -53.15 -31.70
N LYS A 832 -45.15 -54.21 -32.27
CA LYS A 832 -43.70 -54.41 -32.32
C LYS A 832 -42.99 -53.34 -33.15
N ARG A 833 -43.55 -52.96 -34.32
CA ARG A 833 -43.03 -51.88 -35.16
C ARG A 833 -43.04 -50.55 -34.40
N ASP A 834 -44.14 -50.18 -33.77
CA ASP A 834 -44.26 -48.89 -33.10
C ASP A 834 -43.35 -48.80 -31.87
N ALA A 835 -43.23 -49.89 -31.10
CA ALA A 835 -42.31 -49.96 -29.96
C ALA A 835 -40.84 -49.83 -30.40
N THR A 836 -40.43 -50.53 -31.46
CA THR A 836 -39.05 -50.49 -31.96
C THR A 836 -38.73 -49.16 -32.66
N ALA A 837 -39.68 -48.54 -33.35
CA ALA A 837 -39.53 -47.20 -33.92
C ALA A 837 -39.34 -46.13 -32.84
N LYS A 838 -40.09 -46.23 -31.73
CA LYS A 838 -39.88 -45.36 -30.57
C LYS A 838 -38.50 -45.59 -29.92
N ALA A 839 -38.11 -46.86 -29.72
CA ALA A 839 -36.79 -47.19 -29.16
C ALA A 839 -35.64 -46.65 -30.03
N GLN A 840 -35.77 -46.73 -31.36
CA GLN A 840 -34.83 -46.11 -32.29
C GLN A 840 -34.76 -44.60 -32.10
N THR A 841 -35.91 -43.92 -32.04
CA THR A 841 -35.98 -42.46 -31.86
C THR A 841 -35.30 -42.03 -30.55
N ASP A 842 -35.58 -42.74 -29.46
CA ASP A 842 -34.99 -42.44 -28.15
C ASP A 842 -33.47 -42.72 -28.14
N ALA A 843 -33.00 -43.78 -28.81
CA ALA A 843 -31.59 -44.09 -28.96
C ALA A 843 -30.84 -43.07 -29.83
N ASP A 844 -31.44 -42.61 -30.94
CA ASP A 844 -30.88 -41.56 -31.81
C ASP A 844 -30.77 -40.22 -31.05
N ALA A 845 -31.76 -39.88 -30.23
CA ALA A 845 -31.72 -38.69 -29.38
C ALA A 845 -30.61 -38.78 -28.30
N ALA A 846 -30.46 -39.93 -27.64
CA ALA A 846 -29.41 -40.17 -26.66
C ALA A 846 -28.01 -40.12 -27.31
N LEU A 847 -27.86 -40.68 -28.52
CA LEU A 847 -26.63 -40.59 -29.30
C LEU A 847 -26.26 -39.13 -29.60
N LYS A 848 -27.23 -38.34 -30.07
CA LYS A 848 -27.00 -36.92 -30.37
C LYS A 848 -26.51 -36.15 -29.14
N GLN A 849 -27.13 -36.37 -27.98
CA GLN A 849 -26.72 -35.73 -26.73
C GLN A 849 -25.30 -36.14 -26.31
N ALA A 850 -24.97 -37.44 -26.39
CA ALA A 850 -23.64 -37.95 -26.04
C ALA A 850 -22.56 -37.40 -27.00
N GLN A 851 -22.83 -37.33 -28.30
CA GLN A 851 -21.91 -36.74 -29.29
C GLN A 851 -21.69 -35.24 -29.07
N GLU A 852 -22.75 -34.48 -28.76
CA GLU A 852 -22.63 -33.06 -28.44
C GLU A 852 -21.83 -32.82 -27.16
N LEU A 853 -22.03 -33.63 -26.12
CA LEU A 853 -21.26 -33.57 -24.88
C LEU A 853 -19.78 -33.90 -25.12
N ALA A 854 -19.47 -34.97 -25.86
CA ALA A 854 -18.11 -35.35 -26.22
C ALA A 854 -17.39 -34.27 -27.04
N LYS A 855 -18.13 -33.59 -27.92
CA LYS A 855 -17.60 -32.43 -28.67
C LYS A 855 -17.25 -31.28 -27.72
N ARG A 856 -18.16 -30.88 -26.82
CA ARG A 856 -17.88 -29.80 -25.85
C ARG A 856 -16.72 -30.14 -24.91
N ALA A 857 -16.61 -31.39 -24.46
CA ALA A 857 -15.48 -31.86 -23.66
C ALA A 857 -14.15 -31.72 -24.43
N THR A 858 -14.15 -32.10 -25.72
CA THR A 858 -12.98 -31.97 -26.59
C THR A 858 -12.58 -30.51 -26.81
N ASP A 859 -13.56 -29.62 -27.03
CA ASP A 859 -13.33 -28.19 -27.20
C ASP A 859 -12.78 -27.54 -25.91
N ALA A 860 -13.30 -27.94 -24.74
CA ALA A 860 -12.81 -27.50 -23.43
C ALA A 860 -11.36 -27.96 -23.19
N LYS A 861 -11.04 -29.22 -23.51
CA LYS A 861 -9.67 -29.73 -23.46
C LYS A 861 -8.73 -28.93 -24.35
N LYS A 862 -9.11 -28.66 -25.60
CA LYS A 862 -8.27 -27.90 -26.54
C LYS A 862 -7.94 -26.50 -26.02
N LYS A 863 -8.92 -25.85 -25.37
CA LYS A 863 -8.69 -24.57 -24.69
C LYS A 863 -7.70 -24.73 -23.54
N ALA A 864 -7.87 -25.71 -22.67
CA ALA A 864 -6.97 -25.97 -21.55
C ALA A 864 -5.53 -26.30 -22.00
N ASP A 865 -5.36 -27.10 -23.04
CA ASP A 865 -4.04 -27.39 -23.64
C ASP A 865 -3.37 -26.09 -24.13
N THR A 866 -4.13 -25.19 -24.76
CA THR A 866 -3.63 -23.90 -25.25
C THR A 866 -3.25 -22.97 -24.10
N ASP A 867 -4.11 -22.88 -23.07
CA ASP A 867 -3.88 -22.03 -21.90
C ASP A 867 -2.64 -22.50 -21.13
N LEU A 868 -2.49 -23.82 -20.89
CA LEU A 868 -1.33 -24.40 -20.24
C LEU A 868 -0.04 -24.13 -21.02
N ALA A 869 -0.05 -24.34 -22.34
CA ALA A 869 1.11 -24.09 -23.19
C ALA A 869 1.51 -22.59 -23.18
N ASN A 870 0.52 -21.68 -23.24
CA ASN A 870 0.76 -20.24 -23.15
C ASN A 870 1.34 -19.86 -21.79
N LEU A 871 0.80 -20.41 -20.70
CA LEU A 871 1.24 -20.14 -19.34
C LEU A 871 2.67 -20.65 -19.10
N GLN A 872 3.00 -21.86 -19.57
CA GLN A 872 4.36 -22.42 -19.51
C GLN A 872 5.34 -21.56 -20.33
N LYS A 873 4.95 -21.13 -21.53
CA LYS A 873 5.79 -20.29 -22.38
C LYS A 873 6.03 -18.91 -21.76
N ALA A 874 5.01 -18.28 -21.19
CA ALA A 874 5.10 -16.95 -20.57
C ALA A 874 5.97 -16.95 -19.30
N ASN A 875 6.05 -18.09 -18.60
CA ASN A 875 6.75 -18.23 -17.33
C ASN A 875 7.95 -19.19 -17.40
N ALA A 876 8.49 -19.42 -18.60
CA ALA A 876 9.72 -20.17 -18.77
C ALA A 876 10.90 -19.49 -18.04
N ALA A 877 11.86 -20.30 -17.57
CA ALA A 877 12.99 -19.80 -16.81
C ALA A 877 13.78 -18.74 -17.58
N LYS A 878 13.90 -17.54 -17.00
CA LYS A 878 14.64 -16.39 -17.58
C LYS A 878 15.55 -15.77 -16.54
N ASP A 879 16.58 -15.05 -17.00
CA ASP A 879 17.43 -14.30 -16.08
C ASP A 879 16.65 -13.13 -15.51
N VAL A 880 16.58 -13.07 -14.19
CA VAL A 880 16.04 -11.94 -13.45
C VAL A 880 17.10 -11.38 -12.52
N ASN A 881 17.14 -10.07 -12.35
CA ASN A 881 18.00 -9.39 -11.42
C ASN A 881 17.58 -9.71 -9.98
N PHE A 882 18.56 -9.90 -9.12
CA PHE A 882 18.39 -10.09 -7.69
C PHE A 882 19.48 -9.32 -6.96
N ALA A 883 19.12 -8.67 -5.86
CA ALA A 883 20.09 -8.04 -4.98
C ALA A 883 20.29 -8.92 -3.75
N VAL A 884 21.54 -9.26 -3.46
CA VAL A 884 21.94 -10.02 -2.27
C VAL A 884 22.50 -9.05 -1.25
N TYR A 885 22.01 -9.12 -0.02
CA TYR A 885 22.46 -8.30 1.10
C TYR A 885 23.10 -9.17 2.17
N SER A 886 24.10 -8.62 2.87
CA SER A 886 24.61 -9.23 4.10
C SER A 886 23.74 -8.86 5.31
N ASN A 887 23.91 -9.59 6.42
CA ASN A 887 23.53 -9.06 7.72
C ASN A 887 24.20 -7.69 7.97
N PRO A 888 23.60 -6.83 8.81
CA PRO A 888 24.23 -5.59 9.20
C PRO A 888 25.56 -5.86 9.92
N ILE A 889 26.59 -5.11 9.55
CA ILE A 889 27.92 -5.11 10.16
C ILE A 889 27.97 -3.91 11.10
N VAL A 890 28.11 -4.18 12.40
CA VAL A 890 28.19 -3.14 13.42
C VAL A 890 29.62 -3.05 13.93
N LEU A 891 30.22 -1.88 13.79
CA LEU A 891 31.54 -1.58 14.33
C LEU A 891 31.43 -0.62 15.51
N ASN A 892 32.24 -0.85 16.53
CA ASN A 892 32.48 0.11 17.60
C ASN A 892 33.94 0.52 17.58
N ILE A 893 34.21 1.80 17.35
CA ILE A 893 35.56 2.33 17.16
C ILE A 893 35.93 3.19 18.38
N ALA A 894 36.84 2.68 19.19
CA ALA A 894 37.42 3.42 20.31
C ALA A 894 38.48 4.44 19.85
N ALA A 895 38.67 5.50 20.65
CA ALA A 895 39.67 6.54 20.38
C ALA A 895 41.12 6.01 20.44
N ALA A 896 41.37 4.98 21.24
CA ALA A 896 42.67 4.33 21.38
C ALA A 896 42.51 2.84 21.72
N PRO A 897 43.48 1.98 21.37
CA PRO A 897 43.49 0.56 21.74
C PRO A 897 43.98 0.33 23.19
N ILE A 898 43.87 1.33 24.06
CA ILE A 898 44.37 1.28 25.42
C ILE A 898 43.45 2.02 26.38
N ASN A 899 43.24 1.45 27.58
CA ASN A 899 42.67 2.16 28.72
C ASN A 899 43.76 2.34 29.77
N VAL A 900 44.03 3.59 30.14
CA VAL A 900 44.93 3.91 31.25
C VAL A 900 44.14 4.12 32.54
N SER A 901 44.60 3.52 33.62
CA SER A 901 44.03 3.71 34.96
C SER A 901 45.13 3.83 36.01
N THR A 902 44.80 4.44 37.14
CA THR A 902 45.71 4.66 38.25
C THR A 902 44.90 4.80 39.54
N GLU A 903 45.56 5.00 40.67
CA GLU A 903 44.89 5.24 41.95
C GLU A 903 44.22 6.62 41.98
N ALA A 904 43.12 6.76 42.71
CA ALA A 904 42.37 8.01 42.76
C ALA A 904 43.14 9.14 43.48
N THR A 905 43.94 8.78 44.49
CA THR A 905 44.67 9.74 45.32
C THR A 905 46.04 9.19 45.75
N ALA A 906 47.04 10.06 45.87
CA ALA A 906 48.31 9.73 46.52
C ALA A 906 48.81 10.87 47.41
N ASP A 907 49.33 10.54 48.59
CA ASP A 907 49.85 11.52 49.54
C ASP A 907 51.34 11.81 49.25
N LEU A 908 51.69 13.09 49.12
CA LEU A 908 53.06 13.54 48.88
C LEU A 908 53.48 14.53 49.98
N LYS A 909 54.52 14.16 50.73
CA LYS A 909 55.10 15.02 51.78
C LYS A 909 56.22 15.91 51.21
N PRO A 910 56.44 17.11 51.77
CA PRO A 910 57.63 17.92 51.50
C PRO A 910 58.92 17.12 51.66
N ASP A 911 59.90 17.34 50.77
CA ASP A 911 61.13 16.52 50.61
C ASP A 911 60.90 15.01 50.46
N GLY A 912 59.67 14.60 50.13
CA GLY A 912 59.24 13.21 50.02
C GLY A 912 59.04 12.77 48.57
N LYS A 913 58.82 11.46 48.42
CA LYS A 913 58.48 10.81 47.15
C LYS A 913 57.29 9.89 47.33
N VAL A 914 56.49 9.73 46.28
CA VAL A 914 55.42 8.72 46.21
C VAL A 914 55.43 8.06 44.84
N SER A 915 55.32 6.73 44.81
CA SER A 915 55.24 5.94 43.58
C SER A 915 53.82 5.45 43.39
N VAL A 916 53.24 5.75 42.23
CA VAL A 916 51.84 5.46 41.91
C VAL A 916 51.80 4.46 40.76
N PRO A 917 51.02 3.36 40.85
CA PRO A 917 50.88 2.43 39.75
C PRO A 917 50.04 3.04 38.61
N VAL A 918 50.56 2.99 37.40
CA VAL A 918 49.85 3.27 36.15
C VAL A 918 49.60 1.93 35.46
N LYS A 919 48.33 1.55 35.36
CA LYS A 919 47.89 0.30 34.72
C LYS A 919 47.40 0.61 33.32
N ILE A 920 47.80 -0.24 32.36
CA ILE A 920 47.40 -0.19 30.97
C ILE A 920 46.65 -1.47 30.65
N GLU A 921 45.37 -1.35 30.34
CA GLU A 921 44.63 -2.39 29.64
C GLU A 921 44.91 -2.22 28.15
N LYS A 922 45.52 -3.23 27.53
CA LYS A 922 45.79 -3.26 26.09
C LYS A 922 44.66 -4.00 25.37
N LEU A 923 44.08 -3.37 24.37
CA LEU A 923 42.93 -3.85 23.61
C LEU A 923 43.30 -4.05 22.13
N TYR A 924 42.45 -4.78 21.40
CA TYR A 924 42.50 -4.90 19.93
C TYR A 924 43.87 -5.33 19.36
N GLY A 925 44.62 -6.14 20.11
CA GLY A 925 45.93 -6.65 19.70
C GLY A 925 47.08 -5.64 19.80
N PHE A 926 46.88 -4.48 20.43
CA PHE A 926 47.98 -3.55 20.71
C PHE A 926 48.96 -4.16 21.72
N ASP A 927 50.26 -4.12 21.43
CA ASP A 927 51.28 -4.63 22.36
C ASP A 927 52.52 -3.73 22.51
N ASP A 928 52.66 -2.67 21.71
CA ASP A 928 53.88 -1.84 21.74
C ASP A 928 54.02 -0.99 23.02
N ALA A 929 55.19 -0.35 23.15
CA ALA A 929 55.53 0.49 24.29
C ALA A 929 54.72 1.81 24.29
N LEU A 930 54.50 2.37 25.49
CA LEU A 930 53.77 3.63 25.70
C LEU A 930 54.59 4.60 26.55
N ASP A 931 54.69 5.84 26.11
CA ASP A 931 55.27 6.92 26.89
C ASP A 931 54.20 7.51 27.83
N ILE A 932 54.52 7.61 29.11
CA ILE A 932 53.67 8.27 30.10
C ILE A 932 54.12 9.71 30.24
N THR A 933 53.21 10.64 29.97
CA THR A 933 53.41 12.08 30.09
C THR A 933 52.45 12.65 31.12
N ILE A 934 52.88 13.68 31.84
CA ILE A 934 52.08 14.32 32.89
C ILE A 934 51.94 15.81 32.62
N GLY A 935 50.72 16.33 32.80
CA GLY A 935 50.46 17.76 32.94
C GLY A 935 50.14 18.11 34.41
N LEU A 936 51.02 18.88 35.06
CA LEU A 936 50.72 19.49 36.36
C LEU A 936 49.84 20.74 36.17
N PRO A 937 48.90 21.03 37.09
CA PRO A 937 48.09 22.26 37.03
C PRO A 937 48.94 23.53 37.12
N ASN A 938 48.45 24.61 36.49
CA ASN A 938 49.10 25.93 36.56
C ASN A 938 49.18 26.43 38.01
N GLY A 939 50.35 26.93 38.42
CA GLY A 939 50.59 27.45 39.78
C GLY A 939 51.07 26.42 40.81
N VAL A 940 51.21 25.15 40.42
CA VAL A 940 51.78 24.10 41.27
C VAL A 940 53.29 24.08 41.13
N GLY A 941 54.00 24.57 42.14
CA GLY A 941 55.45 24.65 42.21
C GLY A 941 56.05 23.63 43.18
N GLY A 942 57.31 23.25 42.94
CA GLY A 942 58.07 22.39 43.86
C GLY A 942 57.73 20.90 43.80
N ILE A 943 56.95 20.45 42.82
CA ILE A 943 56.71 19.03 42.51
C ILE A 943 57.42 18.67 41.21
N SER A 944 58.13 17.53 41.18
CA SER A 944 58.72 16.94 40.00
C SER A 944 58.18 15.53 39.75
N VAL A 945 58.18 15.11 38.49
CA VAL A 945 57.63 13.84 38.03
C VAL A 945 58.73 13.04 37.33
N GLY A 946 58.88 11.77 37.69
CA GLY A 946 59.77 10.83 37.01
C GLY A 946 59.27 10.48 35.59
N LYS A 947 60.20 10.23 34.67
CA LYS A 947 59.84 9.68 33.35
C LYS A 947 59.40 8.23 33.51
N LEU A 948 58.26 7.87 32.91
CA LEU A 948 57.79 6.49 32.86
C LEU A 948 57.49 6.13 31.40
N GLN A 949 57.97 4.97 30.98
CA GLN A 949 57.58 4.32 29.73
C GLN A 949 57.13 2.91 30.08
N ILE A 950 55.93 2.54 29.65
CA ILE A 950 55.43 1.17 29.78
C ILE A 950 56.02 0.38 28.63
N ALA A 951 56.80 -0.66 28.95
CA ALA A 951 57.46 -1.48 27.94
C ALA A 951 56.45 -2.33 27.14
N LYS A 952 56.88 -2.77 25.97
CA LYS A 952 56.16 -3.78 25.16
C LYS A 952 55.86 -5.03 26.00
N GLY A 953 54.66 -5.60 25.87
CA GLY A 953 54.20 -6.73 26.69
C GLY A 953 53.82 -6.41 28.15
N SER A 954 54.21 -5.25 28.70
CA SER A 954 53.90 -4.88 30.09
C SER A 954 52.53 -4.21 30.22
N ALA A 955 51.81 -4.52 31.29
CA ALA A 955 50.47 -3.97 31.60
C ALA A 955 50.48 -2.95 32.76
N GLU A 956 51.63 -2.71 33.38
CA GLU A 956 51.76 -1.76 34.48
C GLU A 956 53.16 -1.15 34.56
N GLY A 957 53.25 0.02 35.21
CA GLY A 957 54.51 0.67 35.56
C GLY A 957 54.32 1.64 36.73
N MET A 958 55.40 1.96 37.43
CA MET A 958 55.37 2.82 38.62
C MET A 958 55.82 4.24 38.27
N LEU A 959 54.95 5.20 38.52
CA LEU A 959 55.17 6.63 38.25
C LEU A 959 55.53 7.35 39.55
N GLU A 960 56.74 7.91 39.61
CA GLU A 960 57.25 8.58 40.82
C GLU A 960 56.95 10.08 40.78
N PHE A 961 56.36 10.60 41.85
CA PHE A 961 56.24 12.03 42.16
C PHE A 961 57.20 12.38 43.29
N SER A 962 57.90 13.50 43.19
CA SER A 962 58.79 14.02 44.24
C SER A 962 58.42 15.47 44.57
N ALA A 963 58.50 15.85 45.84
CA ALA A 963 58.35 17.24 46.28
C ALA A 963 59.66 17.78 46.84
N ASN A 964 59.95 19.07 46.63
CA ASN A 964 61.05 19.76 47.31
C ASN A 964 60.62 20.21 48.73
N ALA A 965 61.48 20.97 49.41
CA ALA A 965 61.23 21.44 50.78
C ALA A 965 60.06 22.44 50.93
N LYS A 966 59.60 23.06 49.83
CA LYS A 966 58.54 24.07 49.81
C LYS A 966 57.59 23.84 48.63
N PRO A 967 56.90 22.68 48.56
CA PRO A 967 55.98 22.42 47.46
C PRO A 967 54.70 23.22 47.68
N THR A 968 53.98 23.53 46.60
CA THR A 968 52.63 24.09 46.72
C THR A 968 51.73 23.05 47.41
N ALA A 969 51.33 23.32 48.65
CA ALA A 969 50.47 22.43 49.42
C ALA A 969 49.02 22.44 48.92
N GLY A 970 48.28 21.37 49.16
CA GLY A 970 46.88 21.21 48.75
C GLY A 970 46.64 19.98 47.87
N ASP A 971 45.40 19.83 47.42
CA ASP A 971 44.95 18.74 46.56
C ASP A 971 45.07 19.15 45.09
N HIS A 972 45.96 18.47 44.36
CA HIS A 972 46.25 18.79 42.96
C HIS A 972 45.79 17.67 42.04
N VAL A 973 44.85 17.95 41.15
CA VAL A 973 44.41 16.99 40.12
C VAL A 973 45.44 16.96 39.00
N VAL A 974 46.13 15.84 38.86
CA VAL A 974 47.19 15.64 37.88
C VAL A 974 46.70 14.73 36.77
N LYS A 975 46.78 15.20 35.52
CA LYS A 975 46.41 14.42 34.34
C LYS A 975 47.60 13.57 33.89
N ILE A 976 47.40 12.25 33.83
CA ILE A 976 48.35 11.27 33.32
C ILE A 976 47.90 10.86 31.92
N LEU A 977 48.78 10.98 30.93
CA LEU A 977 48.51 10.62 29.55
C LEU A 977 49.48 9.54 29.08
N ALA A 978 48.92 8.41 28.61
CA ALA A 978 49.67 7.37 27.92
C ALA A 978 49.64 7.65 26.41
N LYS A 979 50.81 7.74 25.79
CA LYS A 979 50.97 8.04 24.35
C LYS A 979 51.73 6.92 23.66
N GLY A 980 51.34 6.59 22.44
CA GLY A 980 52.02 5.60 21.62
C GLY A 980 51.64 5.69 20.16
N LYS A 981 51.99 4.64 19.40
CA LYS A 981 51.55 4.47 18.01
C LYS A 981 50.98 3.08 17.79
N PHE A 982 49.85 2.99 17.11
CA PHE A 982 49.26 1.74 16.64
C PHE A 982 49.03 1.83 15.14
N ASN A 983 49.68 0.96 14.35
CA ASN A 983 49.62 0.96 12.88
C ASN A 983 49.79 2.35 12.24
N ASN A 984 50.85 3.07 12.65
CA ASN A 984 51.17 4.45 12.24
C ASN A 984 50.17 5.54 12.66
N VAL A 985 49.18 5.23 13.48
CA VAL A 985 48.27 6.20 14.10
C VAL A 985 48.76 6.54 15.50
N ASN A 986 48.85 7.84 15.82
CA ASN A 986 49.14 8.27 17.18
C ASN A 986 47.95 7.94 18.07
N ILE A 987 48.20 7.27 19.18
CA ILE A 987 47.17 6.90 20.15
C ILE A 987 47.46 7.60 21.48
N GLU A 988 46.40 8.05 22.13
CA GLU A 988 46.47 8.71 23.43
C GLU A 988 45.29 8.25 24.29
N SER A 989 45.56 7.95 25.55
CA SER A 989 44.54 7.68 26.57
C SER A 989 44.95 8.40 27.85
N SER A 990 44.00 8.87 28.65
CA SER A 990 44.31 9.64 29.85
C SER A 990 43.48 9.25 31.05
N THR A 991 44.09 9.39 32.23
CA THR A 991 43.46 9.26 33.54
C THR A 991 43.90 10.42 34.43
N GLN A 992 43.39 10.49 35.65
CA GLN A 992 43.73 11.53 36.60
C GLN A 992 43.95 10.96 38.00
N ILE A 993 44.86 11.58 38.74
CA ILE A 993 45.11 11.31 40.15
C ILE A 993 45.07 12.62 40.93
N THR A 994 44.54 12.59 42.15
CA THR A 994 44.66 13.73 43.07
C THR A 994 45.88 13.54 43.97
N LEU A 995 46.90 14.37 43.79
CA LEU A 995 48.05 14.42 44.69
C LEU A 995 47.74 15.30 45.89
N LYS A 996 47.73 14.71 47.08
CA LYS A 996 47.51 15.42 48.34
C LYS A 996 48.86 15.85 48.91
N VAL A 997 49.21 17.11 48.70
CA VAL A 997 50.53 17.64 49.08
C VAL A 997 50.45 18.30 50.44
N SER A 998 51.18 17.75 51.42
CA SER A 998 51.21 18.27 52.78
C SER A 998 51.97 19.60 52.85
N ALA A 999 51.57 20.49 53.77
CA ALA A 999 52.32 21.72 54.02
C ALA A 999 53.70 21.42 54.64
N PRO A 1000 54.74 22.21 54.32
CA PRO A 1000 56.03 22.12 55.01
C PRO A 1000 55.84 22.35 56.51
N GLU A 1001 56.47 21.50 57.34
CA GLU A 1001 56.45 21.68 58.80
C GLU A 1001 57.04 23.05 59.15
N PRO A 1002 56.42 23.80 60.10
CA PRO A 1002 56.96 25.09 60.52
C PRO A 1002 58.36 24.89 61.11
N ALA A 1003 59.31 25.72 60.66
CA ALA A 1003 60.68 25.68 61.15
C ALA A 1003 60.71 25.82 62.68
N LYS A 1004 61.31 24.84 63.36
CA LYS A 1004 61.55 24.89 64.81
C LYS A 1004 62.62 25.89 65.18
#